data_AF-A0A6G0WLM2-F1
#
_entry.id   AF-A0A6G0WLM2-F1
#
_cell.length_a   1.000
_cell.length_b   1.000
_cell.length_c   1.000
_cell.angle_alpha   90.00
_cell.angle_beta   90.00
_cell.angle_gamma   90.00
#
_symmetry.space_group_name_H-M   'P 1'
#
loop_
_entity.id
_entity.type
_entity.pdbx_description
1 polymer ?
#
loop_
_entity_poly.entity_id
_entity_poly.type
_entity_poly.pdbx_seq_one_letter_code
_entity_poly.pdbx_strand_id
1 'polypeptide(L)'
;MVTMEDNRVDSDSSSLDSDLDEEIELNEGAQDVQKQERIIDLICQSNANPYDYDLHITAITDLSSDPLYSSQLEQQFERFHAFFPLSVNLWLQYIALNPDKLPDAFEDYLEPILYYKYVEDLEGDDDAAEKWSTVLRAIGSHWSESEKVYDMYRSFLKESIDDSKTQSQRVKASYQAQLTSPYFDGSDRVLSEYRAWLQYQPNPDQYAGELQSIDRLIRGGRSRLKKMQEFESTLEKIANSGAEVVQQSWLDYCNFVIKHVKVVGCAIVISVLERAVAAVCLSSVLWQRYLKFLEAMNMSTTQVAKRATRNVPFVATPWVALLVAMELENKPSADRYQLISDLCKRKPLPLPQEQLLEVLFAHCDGMRRTGGPVLTKKAFKLAKNALVDWPLGKCCILMYEAKWSTTQKLPAPSGVSTHWNELWEEILSLNGGGLTTWQTCITECIREGGTIAEIRGYYERGITTVQDYPGALAEAWVTFEREMGDDVRFWLIARDAYDKFLQEYHQKSDHLSKTSDFDTNNVEASVQKNTVDEATKSAKKAGKKSDDDASLKRKRDAKSEEKQSEYKKQKTNDELNNRTVFLCELDKFVVKEELETLFASCGHIKEVRLVVRNRESQASRGMAYIEFEDEAGAINALKLDKVEFKGHPLNVKISSPPTKSLKSTEKDGVWKTSKTTLYVSKLDDRISEDGLRLYFAKFGQVNDVIILDRRHKKENQNAYALVEFQNEDAVSAVLKSSEGEKLTIQDCAVDVKRSRFTVIEMKEQQAKSRQKSSKSPKLDQQTKTIKPANVKEAKKPAIDMTRFSQKSMVPRSLARGKPQSKTEQPAMKSNSDFKKLYSS
;
A
#
# COMPACT_ATOMS: atom_id res chain seq x y z
N MET A 1 39.59 -73.63 -81.55
CA MET A 1 38.11 -73.73 -81.53
C MET A 1 37.64 -73.08 -80.23
N VAL A 2 36.59 -72.25 -80.13
CA VAL A 2 35.60 -71.61 -81.05
C VAL A 2 34.87 -70.59 -80.14
N THR A 3 34.58 -69.31 -80.45
CA THR A 3 34.88 -68.38 -81.57
C THR A 3 34.99 -66.93 -81.02
N MET A 4 35.09 -65.91 -81.89
CA MET A 4 34.76 -64.51 -81.56
C MET A 4 33.24 -64.27 -81.47
N GLU A 5 32.84 -63.25 -80.71
CA GLU A 5 31.73 -62.27 -80.91
C GLU A 5 31.50 -61.56 -79.54
N ASP A 6 30.89 -60.37 -79.41
CA ASP A 6 31.01 -59.09 -80.13
C ASP A 6 30.38 -57.98 -79.24
N ASN A 7 30.69 -56.70 -79.50
CA ASN A 7 29.90 -55.50 -79.11
C ASN A 7 29.45 -55.19 -77.64
N ARG A 8 30.04 -54.10 -77.11
CA ARG A 8 29.40 -52.82 -76.66
C ARG A 8 28.57 -52.68 -75.34
N VAL A 9 28.86 -51.54 -74.68
CA VAL A 9 28.14 -50.78 -73.62
C VAL A 9 27.77 -51.51 -72.30
N ASP A 10 27.65 -50.86 -71.14
CA ASP A 10 27.66 -49.43 -70.78
C ASP A 10 28.58 -49.10 -69.58
N SER A 11 28.95 -47.83 -69.45
CA SER A 11 29.57 -47.26 -68.25
C SER A 11 28.53 -46.50 -67.42
N ASP A 12 27.94 -47.15 -66.41
CA ASP A 12 27.13 -46.47 -65.38
C ASP A 12 26.97 -47.36 -64.14
N SER A 13 27.62 -47.00 -63.02
CA SER A 13 27.27 -47.50 -61.67
C SER A 13 27.89 -46.67 -60.52
N SER A 14 28.20 -45.37 -60.75
CA SER A 14 28.85 -44.52 -59.74
C SER A 14 28.25 -43.11 -59.58
N SER A 15 26.99 -42.89 -59.97
CA SER A 15 26.28 -41.62 -59.69
C SER A 15 25.09 -41.76 -58.71
N LEU A 16 24.59 -42.98 -58.45
CA LEU A 16 23.35 -43.13 -57.68
C LEU A 16 23.50 -42.94 -56.16
N ASP A 17 24.72 -43.07 -55.61
CA ASP A 17 24.99 -42.71 -54.22
C ASP A 17 25.31 -41.20 -54.07
N SER A 18 25.88 -40.55 -55.09
CA SER A 18 26.10 -39.09 -55.06
C SER A 18 24.79 -38.30 -55.13
N ASP A 19 23.82 -38.77 -55.92
CA ASP A 19 22.55 -38.06 -56.11
C ASP A 19 21.70 -38.05 -54.81
N LEU A 20 21.84 -39.08 -53.96
CA LEU A 20 21.18 -39.14 -52.64
C LEU A 20 21.88 -38.28 -51.59
N ASP A 21 23.21 -38.26 -51.58
CA ASP A 21 23.98 -37.35 -50.70
C ASP A 21 23.76 -35.87 -51.13
N GLU A 22 23.69 -35.57 -52.43
CA GLU A 22 23.31 -34.24 -52.94
C GLU A 22 21.86 -33.87 -52.57
N GLU A 23 20.87 -34.78 -52.70
CA GLU A 23 19.50 -34.49 -52.26
C GLU A 23 19.39 -34.23 -50.74
N ILE A 24 20.23 -34.89 -49.92
CA ILE A 24 20.30 -34.64 -48.47
C ILE A 24 20.98 -33.30 -48.17
N GLU A 25 22.15 -33.02 -48.76
CA GLU A 25 22.85 -31.73 -48.58
C GLU A 25 22.01 -30.53 -49.08
N LEU A 26 21.26 -30.69 -50.19
CA LEU A 26 20.33 -29.67 -50.69
C LEU A 26 19.13 -29.46 -49.75
N ASN A 27 18.65 -30.50 -49.08
CA ASN A 27 17.53 -30.40 -48.13
C ASN A 27 17.97 -29.84 -46.77
N GLU A 28 19.16 -30.20 -46.27
CA GLU A 28 19.76 -29.58 -45.08
C GLU A 28 20.08 -28.10 -45.36
N GLY A 29 20.69 -27.77 -46.50
CA GLY A 29 20.93 -26.40 -46.92
C GLY A 29 19.63 -25.58 -47.08
N ALA A 30 18.55 -26.17 -47.60
CA ALA A 30 17.25 -25.50 -47.68
C ALA A 30 16.63 -25.24 -46.30
N GLN A 31 16.80 -26.15 -45.33
CA GLN A 31 16.33 -25.97 -43.96
C GLN A 31 17.14 -24.90 -43.22
N ASP A 32 18.46 -24.83 -43.42
CA ASP A 32 19.30 -23.78 -42.85
C ASP A 32 19.00 -22.39 -43.43
N VAL A 33 18.73 -22.28 -44.74
CA VAL A 33 18.27 -21.03 -45.35
C VAL A 33 16.94 -20.58 -44.75
N GLN A 34 15.94 -21.47 -44.62
CA GLN A 34 14.65 -21.14 -43.99
C GLN A 34 14.81 -20.73 -42.52
N LYS A 35 15.71 -21.39 -41.77
CA LYS A 35 16.06 -21.02 -40.38
C LYS A 35 16.68 -19.63 -40.32
N GLN A 36 17.59 -19.31 -41.25
CA GLN A 36 18.25 -18.01 -41.33
C GLN A 36 17.28 -16.89 -41.71
N GLU A 37 16.39 -17.11 -42.69
CA GLU A 37 15.32 -16.17 -43.05
C GLU A 37 14.41 -15.89 -41.85
N ARG A 38 13.95 -16.94 -41.15
CA ARG A 38 13.13 -16.81 -39.93
C ARG A 38 13.82 -16.01 -38.83
N ILE A 39 15.13 -16.21 -38.62
CA ILE A 39 15.92 -15.43 -37.64
C ILE A 39 15.99 -13.96 -38.04
N ILE A 40 16.24 -13.66 -39.32
CA ILE A 40 16.28 -12.29 -39.84
C ILE A 40 14.92 -11.60 -39.66
N ASP A 41 13.83 -12.28 -40.01
CA ASP A 41 12.47 -11.77 -39.83
C ASP A 41 12.13 -11.48 -38.37
N LEU A 42 12.47 -12.38 -37.43
CA LEU A 42 12.27 -12.16 -36.00
C LEU A 42 13.08 -10.97 -35.47
N ILE A 43 14.33 -10.80 -35.93
CA ILE A 43 15.15 -9.63 -35.58
C ILE A 43 14.51 -8.35 -36.13
N CYS A 44 14.06 -8.34 -37.39
CA CYS A 44 13.39 -7.21 -38.02
C CYS A 44 12.07 -6.85 -37.31
N GLN A 45 11.26 -7.84 -36.95
CA GLN A 45 10.00 -7.65 -36.22
C GLN A 45 10.23 -7.12 -34.80
N SER A 46 11.19 -7.66 -34.06
CA SER A 46 11.55 -7.15 -32.72
C SER A 46 12.15 -5.74 -32.77
N ASN A 47 12.83 -5.35 -33.84
CA ASN A 47 13.29 -3.97 -34.04
C ASN A 47 12.13 -3.02 -34.43
N ALA A 48 11.12 -3.51 -35.15
CA ALA A 48 9.92 -2.75 -35.49
C ALA A 48 8.98 -2.56 -34.28
N ASN A 49 8.92 -3.53 -33.37
CA ASN A 49 8.20 -3.46 -32.10
C ASN A 49 9.10 -3.85 -30.90
N PRO A 50 9.96 -2.93 -30.40
CA PRO A 50 10.89 -3.22 -29.30
C PRO A 50 10.25 -3.44 -27.92
N TYR A 51 8.91 -3.36 -27.84
CA TYR A 51 8.12 -3.62 -26.63
C TYR A 51 7.43 -4.99 -26.67
N ASP A 52 7.75 -5.84 -27.65
CA ASP A 52 7.27 -7.21 -27.73
C ASP A 52 8.26 -8.19 -27.09
N TYR A 53 7.91 -8.65 -25.89
CA TYR A 53 8.73 -9.58 -25.12
C TYR A 53 8.90 -10.94 -25.83
N ASP A 54 7.83 -11.47 -26.43
CA ASP A 54 7.83 -12.80 -27.02
C ASP A 54 8.63 -12.85 -28.32
N LEU A 55 8.59 -11.79 -29.14
CA LEU A 55 9.47 -11.65 -30.31
C LEU A 55 10.95 -11.65 -29.91
N HIS A 56 11.33 -10.89 -28.88
CA HIS A 56 12.72 -10.86 -28.41
C HIS A 56 13.18 -12.21 -27.85
N ILE A 57 12.36 -12.88 -27.01
CA ILE A 57 12.71 -14.20 -26.45
C ILE A 57 12.78 -15.28 -27.53
N THR A 58 11.88 -15.26 -28.51
CA THR A 58 11.92 -16.20 -29.65
C THR A 58 13.19 -16.00 -30.47
N ALA A 59 13.53 -14.74 -30.81
CA ALA A 59 14.76 -14.40 -31.51
C ALA A 59 16.02 -14.85 -30.73
N ILE A 60 16.10 -14.57 -29.42
CA ILE A 60 17.21 -15.01 -28.55
C ILE A 60 17.31 -16.54 -28.52
N THR A 61 16.17 -17.25 -28.45
CA THR A 61 16.14 -18.72 -28.42
C THR A 61 16.66 -19.30 -29.73
N ASP A 62 16.15 -18.85 -30.88
CA ASP A 62 16.58 -19.33 -32.20
C ASP A 62 18.06 -18.98 -32.47
N LEU A 63 18.50 -17.77 -32.12
CA LEU A 63 19.91 -17.33 -32.21
C LEU A 63 20.84 -18.14 -31.28
N SER A 64 20.37 -18.55 -30.10
CA SER A 64 21.16 -19.37 -29.16
C SER A 64 21.35 -20.82 -29.59
N SER A 65 20.63 -21.27 -30.62
CA SER A 65 20.75 -22.64 -31.14
C SER A 65 22.06 -22.91 -31.88
N ASP A 66 22.77 -21.87 -32.33
CA ASP A 66 23.93 -21.98 -33.20
C ASP A 66 25.03 -20.96 -32.84
N PRO A 67 26.26 -21.41 -32.52
CA PRO A 67 27.40 -20.52 -32.25
C PRO A 67 27.73 -19.51 -33.36
N LEU A 68 27.36 -19.78 -34.62
CA LEU A 68 27.57 -18.89 -35.77
C LEU A 68 26.94 -17.51 -35.56
N TYR A 69 25.81 -17.45 -34.85
CA TYR A 69 25.07 -16.21 -34.61
C TYR A 69 25.47 -15.48 -33.32
N SER A 70 26.59 -15.84 -32.69
CA SER A 70 27.05 -15.27 -31.40
C SER A 70 27.11 -13.73 -31.37
N SER A 71 27.50 -13.07 -32.47
CA SER A 71 27.52 -11.60 -32.55
C SER A 71 26.10 -10.98 -32.64
N GLN A 72 25.22 -11.61 -33.41
CA GLN A 72 23.82 -11.22 -33.55
C GLN A 72 23.06 -11.44 -32.23
N LEU A 73 23.38 -12.52 -31.52
CA LEU A 73 22.85 -12.85 -30.20
C LEU A 73 23.25 -11.81 -29.14
N GLU A 74 24.53 -11.40 -29.10
CA GLU A 74 24.98 -10.28 -28.24
C GLU A 74 24.22 -8.98 -28.55
N GLN A 75 24.08 -8.62 -29.83
CA GLN A 75 23.30 -7.44 -30.22
C GLN A 75 21.82 -7.55 -29.83
N GLN A 76 21.24 -8.74 -29.91
CA GLN A 76 19.84 -8.97 -29.55
C GLN A 76 19.63 -8.91 -28.03
N PHE A 77 20.59 -9.38 -27.23
CA PHE A 77 20.60 -9.16 -25.78
C PHE A 77 20.69 -7.68 -25.43
N GLU A 78 21.56 -6.89 -26.09
CA GLU A 78 21.69 -5.46 -25.85
C GLU A 78 20.40 -4.69 -26.19
N ARG A 79 19.77 -5.02 -27.33
CA ARG A 79 18.46 -4.47 -27.72
C ARG A 79 17.37 -4.82 -26.72
N PHE A 80 17.30 -6.09 -26.30
CA PHE A 80 16.29 -6.55 -25.35
C PHE A 80 16.48 -5.89 -23.98
N HIS A 81 17.72 -5.77 -23.49
CA HIS A 81 18.04 -5.11 -22.21
C HIS A 81 17.74 -3.61 -22.21
N ALA A 82 17.79 -2.94 -23.38
CA ALA A 82 17.42 -1.53 -23.48
C ALA A 82 15.96 -1.27 -23.04
N PHE A 83 15.06 -2.23 -23.26
CA PHE A 83 13.63 -2.11 -22.95
C PHE A 83 13.18 -2.93 -21.73
N PHE A 84 13.71 -4.13 -21.55
CA PHE A 84 13.31 -5.09 -20.51
C PHE A 84 14.46 -5.43 -19.55
N PRO A 85 14.18 -5.67 -18.27
CA PRO A 85 15.18 -6.27 -17.38
C PRO A 85 15.39 -7.74 -17.75
N LEU A 86 16.65 -8.20 -17.79
CA LEU A 86 16.93 -9.60 -18.07
C LEU A 86 16.78 -10.44 -16.79
N SER A 87 16.33 -11.69 -16.95
CA SER A 87 16.38 -12.67 -15.86
C SER A 87 17.81 -13.14 -15.63
N VAL A 88 18.11 -13.69 -14.45
CA VAL A 88 19.45 -14.22 -14.11
C VAL A 88 19.96 -15.23 -15.13
N ASN A 89 19.09 -16.07 -15.70
CA ASN A 89 19.45 -17.06 -16.71
C ASN A 89 19.88 -16.40 -18.04
N LEU A 90 19.17 -15.36 -18.47
CA LEU A 90 19.52 -14.59 -19.67
C LEU A 90 20.80 -13.78 -19.45
N TRP A 91 20.99 -13.19 -18.26
CA TRP A 91 22.26 -12.57 -17.88
C TRP A 91 23.42 -13.56 -17.92
N LEU A 92 23.26 -14.77 -17.38
CA LEU A 92 24.33 -15.79 -17.40
C LEU A 92 24.71 -16.22 -18.83
N GLN A 93 23.74 -16.31 -19.75
CA GLN A 93 24.00 -16.51 -21.17
C GLN A 93 24.74 -15.33 -21.80
N TYR A 94 24.26 -14.10 -21.58
CA TYR A 94 24.88 -12.89 -22.15
C TYR A 94 26.32 -12.69 -21.64
N ILE A 95 26.56 -12.90 -20.34
CA ILE A 95 27.89 -12.80 -19.72
C ILE A 95 28.81 -13.95 -20.17
N ALA A 96 28.27 -15.07 -20.64
CA ALA A 96 29.09 -16.14 -21.26
C ALA A 96 29.60 -15.74 -22.65
N LEU A 97 28.85 -14.92 -23.40
CA LEU A 97 29.28 -14.32 -24.67
C LEU A 97 30.24 -13.15 -24.42
N ASN A 98 29.83 -12.19 -23.58
CA ASN A 98 30.59 -11.00 -23.24
C ASN A 98 30.72 -10.81 -21.71
N PRO A 99 31.82 -11.28 -21.10
CA PRO A 99 32.08 -11.12 -19.66
C PRO A 99 32.14 -9.67 -19.16
N ASP A 100 32.45 -8.69 -20.04
CA ASP A 100 32.52 -7.27 -19.65
C ASP A 100 31.14 -6.71 -19.24
N LYS A 101 30.04 -7.39 -19.58
CA LYS A 101 28.64 -7.04 -19.22
C LYS A 101 28.21 -7.48 -17.81
N LEU A 102 29.06 -8.18 -17.05
CA LEU A 102 28.73 -8.63 -15.69
C LEU A 102 28.32 -7.49 -14.71
N PRO A 103 28.94 -6.29 -14.72
CA PRO A 103 28.52 -5.17 -13.86
C PRO A 103 27.14 -4.62 -14.21
N ASP A 104 26.76 -4.62 -15.49
CA ASP A 104 25.47 -4.12 -15.98
C ASP A 104 24.30 -4.96 -15.43
N ALA A 105 24.55 -6.26 -15.20
CA ALA A 105 23.58 -7.20 -14.65
C ALA A 105 23.11 -6.86 -13.22
N PHE A 106 23.89 -6.06 -12.48
CA PHE A 106 23.51 -5.57 -11.14
C PHE A 106 22.42 -4.48 -11.16
N GLU A 107 22.07 -3.93 -12.33
CA GLU A 107 21.04 -2.89 -12.44
C GLU A 107 19.60 -3.46 -12.43
N ASP A 108 19.40 -4.70 -12.87
CA ASP A 108 18.06 -5.28 -13.01
C ASP A 108 17.54 -5.90 -11.70
N TYR A 109 18.28 -6.85 -11.10
CA TYR A 109 17.90 -7.58 -9.89
C TYR A 109 19.09 -7.92 -8.98
N LEU A 110 18.84 -7.97 -7.66
CA LEU A 110 19.85 -8.33 -6.67
C LEU A 110 20.02 -9.86 -6.60
N GLU A 111 20.76 -10.43 -7.56
CA GLU A 111 20.93 -11.89 -7.69
C GLU A 111 22.32 -12.35 -7.18
N PRO A 112 22.41 -13.07 -6.04
CA PRO A 112 23.69 -13.41 -5.40
C PRO A 112 24.68 -14.14 -6.30
N ILE A 113 24.20 -14.97 -7.24
CA ILE A 113 25.05 -15.73 -8.16
C ILE A 113 25.91 -14.84 -9.07
N LEU A 114 25.41 -13.67 -9.45
CA LEU A 114 26.16 -12.71 -10.27
C LEU A 114 27.28 -12.07 -9.45
N TYR A 115 27.02 -11.76 -8.18
CA TYR A 115 28.03 -11.22 -7.26
C TYR A 115 29.11 -12.24 -6.91
N TYR A 116 28.79 -13.54 -6.79
CA TYR A 116 29.81 -14.60 -6.63
C TYR A 116 30.75 -14.63 -7.82
N LYS A 117 30.22 -14.63 -9.06
CA LYS A 117 31.00 -14.59 -10.30
C LYS A 117 31.90 -13.36 -10.42
N TYR A 118 31.52 -12.25 -9.80
CA TYR A 118 32.28 -10.98 -9.81
C TYR A 118 33.51 -10.99 -8.88
N VAL A 119 33.63 -11.99 -8.00
CA VAL A 119 34.78 -12.19 -7.10
C VAL A 119 35.32 -13.63 -7.15
N GLU A 120 34.99 -14.38 -8.20
CA GLU A 120 35.42 -15.77 -8.42
C GLU A 120 36.91 -15.85 -8.80
N ASP A 121 37.37 -14.90 -9.62
CA ASP A 121 38.78 -14.74 -10.01
C ASP A 121 39.23 -13.30 -9.72
N LEU A 122 40.16 -13.16 -8.77
CA LEU A 122 40.73 -11.90 -8.28
C LEU A 122 42.27 -11.99 -8.17
N GLU A 123 42.90 -13.01 -8.75
CA GLU A 123 44.35 -13.17 -8.66
C GLU A 123 45.07 -12.09 -9.48
N GLY A 124 45.87 -11.25 -8.82
CA GLY A 124 46.56 -10.13 -9.46
C GLY A 124 45.66 -8.96 -9.86
N ASP A 125 44.42 -8.91 -9.37
CA ASP A 125 43.48 -7.82 -9.65
C ASP A 125 43.65 -6.64 -8.68
N ASP A 126 44.16 -5.52 -9.19
CA ASP A 126 44.32 -4.26 -8.46
C ASP A 126 42.99 -3.73 -7.88
N ASP A 127 41.86 -4.02 -8.53
CA ASP A 127 40.52 -3.55 -8.14
C ASP A 127 39.79 -4.50 -7.17
N ALA A 128 40.41 -5.63 -6.76
CA ALA A 128 39.78 -6.65 -5.92
C ALA A 128 39.16 -6.10 -4.62
N ALA A 129 39.76 -5.07 -4.02
CA ALA A 129 39.23 -4.40 -2.83
C ALA A 129 37.94 -3.61 -3.09
N GLU A 130 37.78 -3.01 -4.28
CA GLU A 130 36.56 -2.32 -4.69
C GLU A 130 35.46 -3.32 -5.09
N LYS A 131 35.83 -4.42 -5.76
CA LYS A 131 34.91 -5.52 -6.07
C LYS A 131 34.29 -6.11 -4.80
N TRP A 132 35.11 -6.45 -3.79
CA TRP A 132 34.61 -6.92 -2.48
C TRP A 132 33.77 -5.88 -1.74
N SER A 133 34.13 -4.60 -1.79
CA SER A 133 33.30 -3.52 -1.22
C SER A 133 31.90 -3.48 -1.86
N THR A 134 31.83 -3.67 -3.17
CA THR A 134 30.56 -3.75 -3.91
C THR A 134 29.74 -4.98 -3.54
N VAL A 135 30.35 -6.18 -3.49
CA VAL A 135 29.67 -7.43 -3.09
C VAL A 135 29.14 -7.34 -1.64
N LEU A 136 29.96 -6.89 -0.69
CA LEU A 136 29.56 -6.79 0.72
C LEU A 136 28.46 -5.75 0.95
N ARG A 137 28.45 -4.64 0.19
CA ARG A 137 27.36 -3.66 0.22
C ARG A 137 26.04 -4.24 -0.33
N ALA A 138 26.11 -5.08 -1.36
CA ALA A 138 24.94 -5.65 -2.03
C ALA A 138 24.34 -6.83 -1.25
N ILE A 139 25.16 -7.85 -0.95
CA ILE A 139 24.71 -9.13 -0.39
C ILE A 139 25.33 -9.51 0.97
N GLY A 140 26.25 -8.72 1.52
CA GLY A 140 26.83 -8.99 2.85
C GLY A 140 25.78 -8.98 3.98
N SER A 141 24.70 -8.21 3.84
CA SER A 141 23.55 -8.23 4.77
C SER A 141 22.40 -9.13 4.32
N HIS A 142 22.58 -9.98 3.30
CA HIS A 142 21.53 -10.87 2.82
C HIS A 142 21.21 -11.94 3.87
N TRP A 143 19.94 -12.15 4.18
CA TRP A 143 19.56 -13.01 5.31
C TRP A 143 20.02 -14.48 5.14
N SER A 144 20.04 -15.03 3.92
CA SER A 144 20.55 -16.39 3.64
C SER A 144 22.03 -16.43 3.21
N GLU A 145 22.50 -15.43 2.48
CA GLU A 145 23.81 -15.49 1.80
C GLU A 145 24.95 -14.86 2.60
N SER A 146 24.64 -14.09 3.65
CA SER A 146 25.64 -13.36 4.44
C SER A 146 26.79 -14.25 4.89
N GLU A 147 26.49 -15.46 5.38
CA GLU A 147 27.50 -16.44 5.81
C GLU A 147 28.47 -16.78 4.69
N LYS A 148 27.98 -17.34 3.58
CA LYS A 148 28.76 -17.71 2.40
C LYS A 148 29.59 -16.55 1.84
N VAL A 149 28.99 -15.36 1.72
CA VAL A 149 29.68 -14.15 1.21
C VAL A 149 30.85 -13.76 2.11
N TYR A 150 30.63 -13.72 3.43
CA TYR A 150 31.68 -13.36 4.37
C TYR A 150 32.74 -14.46 4.54
N ASP A 151 32.40 -15.73 4.33
CA ASP A 151 33.38 -16.82 4.31
C ASP A 151 34.32 -16.73 3.11
N MET A 152 33.78 -16.52 1.90
CA MET A 152 34.60 -16.25 0.71
C MET A 152 35.49 -15.01 0.93
N TYR A 153 34.94 -13.92 1.48
CA TYR A 153 35.73 -12.73 1.80
C TYR A 153 36.83 -12.99 2.85
N ARG A 154 36.54 -13.81 3.86
CA ARG A 154 37.53 -14.21 4.89
C ARG A 154 38.63 -15.11 4.34
N SER A 155 38.36 -15.96 3.35
CA SER A 155 39.39 -16.73 2.64
C SER A 155 40.28 -15.80 1.81
N PHE A 156 39.68 -14.95 0.97
CA PHE A 156 40.42 -13.92 0.22
C PHE A 156 41.31 -13.05 1.13
N LEU A 157 40.82 -12.61 2.29
CA LEU A 157 41.62 -11.82 3.24
C LEU A 157 42.81 -12.58 3.83
N LYS A 158 42.76 -13.92 3.93
CA LYS A 158 43.89 -14.75 4.40
C LYS A 158 44.91 -15.00 3.29
N GLU A 159 44.45 -15.13 2.06
CA GLU A 159 45.28 -15.41 0.88
C GLU A 159 45.97 -14.14 0.35
N SER A 160 45.30 -12.99 0.37
CA SER A 160 45.78 -11.73 -0.23
C SER A 160 46.61 -10.83 0.69
N ILE A 161 46.90 -11.22 1.94
CA ILE A 161 47.56 -10.36 2.93
C ILE A 161 48.64 -11.12 3.70
N ASP A 162 49.91 -10.83 3.38
CA ASP A 162 51.09 -11.40 4.05
C ASP A 162 51.29 -10.88 5.50
N ASP A 163 50.98 -9.60 5.77
CA ASP A 163 51.13 -9.04 7.11
C ASP A 163 50.06 -9.60 8.06
N SER A 164 50.46 -10.60 8.84
CA SER A 164 49.64 -11.26 9.87
C SER A 164 48.89 -10.28 10.79
N LYS A 165 49.47 -9.11 11.10
CA LYS A 165 48.80 -8.10 11.94
C LYS A 165 47.64 -7.42 11.22
N THR A 166 47.87 -6.91 10.01
CA THR A 166 46.83 -6.31 9.16
C THR A 166 45.76 -7.34 8.77
N GLN A 167 46.19 -8.56 8.44
CA GLN A 167 45.30 -9.70 8.17
C GLN A 167 44.35 -9.95 9.34
N SER A 168 44.90 -10.13 10.56
CA SER A 168 44.10 -10.36 11.78
C SER A 168 43.14 -9.21 12.08
N GLN A 169 43.56 -7.96 11.86
CA GLN A 169 42.69 -6.79 12.03
C GLN A 169 41.54 -6.76 11.02
N ARG A 170 41.78 -7.09 9.74
CA ARG A 170 40.72 -7.14 8.72
C ARG A 170 39.78 -8.33 8.91
N VAL A 171 40.30 -9.51 9.26
CA VAL A 171 39.47 -10.68 9.62
C VAL A 171 38.58 -10.36 10.82
N LYS A 172 39.10 -9.71 11.87
CA LYS A 172 38.28 -9.22 12.99
C LYS A 172 37.16 -8.28 12.50
N ALA A 173 37.51 -7.27 11.71
CA ALA A 173 36.54 -6.31 11.18
C ALA A 173 35.45 -6.98 10.33
N SER A 174 35.76 -8.05 9.60
CA SER A 174 34.77 -8.81 8.82
C SER A 174 33.73 -9.48 9.72
N TYR A 175 34.13 -10.16 10.80
CA TYR A 175 33.21 -10.77 11.76
C TYR A 175 32.36 -9.70 12.47
N GLN A 176 32.97 -8.57 12.85
CA GLN A 176 32.25 -7.45 13.47
C GLN A 176 31.19 -6.86 12.53
N ALA A 177 31.54 -6.63 11.27
CA ALA A 177 30.62 -6.10 10.26
C ALA A 177 29.43 -7.04 10.04
N GLN A 178 29.69 -8.33 9.88
CA GLN A 178 28.66 -9.36 9.73
C GLN A 178 27.74 -9.43 10.97
N LEU A 179 28.32 -9.61 12.15
CA LEU A 179 27.59 -9.80 13.41
C LEU A 179 26.94 -8.51 13.96
N THR A 180 27.13 -7.36 13.30
CA THR A 180 26.38 -6.13 13.60
C THR A 180 24.89 -6.28 13.29
N SER A 181 24.52 -7.15 12.35
CA SER A 181 23.12 -7.47 12.03
C SER A 181 22.76 -8.88 12.54
N PRO A 182 21.72 -9.05 13.38
CA PRO A 182 21.37 -10.35 13.97
C PRO A 182 20.35 -11.17 13.16
N TYR A 183 20.01 -10.75 11.94
CA TYR A 183 18.91 -11.36 11.15
C TYR A 183 19.40 -12.08 9.89
N PHE A 184 20.48 -12.84 10.01
CA PHE A 184 20.94 -13.77 8.98
C PHE A 184 21.03 -15.20 9.55
N ASP A 185 20.80 -16.19 8.68
CA ASP A 185 20.91 -17.60 9.03
C ASP A 185 22.37 -17.98 9.36
N GLY A 186 22.58 -18.94 10.25
CA GLY A 186 23.93 -19.25 10.74
C GLY A 186 24.54 -18.22 11.70
N SER A 187 23.86 -17.13 12.07
CA SER A 187 24.41 -16.09 12.96
C SER A 187 24.93 -16.58 14.33
N ASP A 188 24.32 -17.62 14.91
CA ASP A 188 24.82 -18.27 16.13
C ASP A 188 26.08 -19.14 15.88
N ARG A 189 26.26 -19.68 14.67
CA ARG A 189 27.46 -20.41 14.23
C ARG A 189 28.62 -19.44 14.01
N VAL A 190 28.42 -18.38 13.22
CA VAL A 190 29.43 -17.33 12.98
C VAL A 190 29.87 -16.65 14.29
N LEU A 191 28.96 -16.43 15.25
CA LEU A 191 29.33 -15.94 16.59
C LEU A 191 30.24 -16.94 17.35
N SER A 192 30.01 -18.23 17.18
CA SER A 192 30.80 -19.29 17.83
C SER A 192 32.18 -19.44 17.19
N GLU A 193 32.28 -19.30 15.87
CA GLU A 193 33.54 -19.22 15.14
C GLU A 193 34.35 -17.98 15.51
N TYR A 194 33.71 -16.81 15.61
CA TYR A 194 34.37 -15.59 16.05
C TYR A 194 34.91 -15.70 17.49
N ARG A 195 34.16 -16.35 18.39
CA ARG A 195 34.65 -16.69 19.75
C ARG A 195 35.87 -17.59 19.72
N ALA A 196 35.85 -18.65 18.92
CA ALA A 196 36.99 -19.57 18.78
C ALA A 196 38.21 -18.84 18.20
N TRP A 197 38.03 -18.06 17.14
CA TRP A 197 39.09 -17.26 16.51
C TRP A 197 39.73 -16.26 17.48
N LEU A 198 38.93 -15.59 18.32
CA LEU A 198 39.43 -14.64 19.32
C LEU A 198 40.28 -15.29 20.42
N GLN A 199 40.12 -16.59 20.72
CA GLN A 199 40.96 -17.29 21.71
C GLN A 199 42.42 -17.41 21.25
N TYR A 200 42.67 -17.40 19.94
CA TYR A 200 44.01 -17.43 19.35
C TYR A 200 44.62 -16.03 19.13
N GLN A 201 43.91 -14.95 19.50
CA GLN A 201 44.40 -13.58 19.35
C GLN A 201 45.19 -13.10 20.59
N PRO A 202 46.11 -12.12 20.43
CA PRO A 202 46.75 -11.47 21.58
C PRO A 202 45.70 -10.81 22.50
N ASN A 203 45.78 -11.12 23.80
CA ASN A 203 44.88 -10.62 24.86
C ASN A 203 43.36 -10.84 24.61
N PRO A 204 42.86 -12.09 24.58
CA PRO A 204 41.44 -12.38 24.30
C PRO A 204 40.45 -11.66 25.22
N ASP A 205 40.80 -11.49 26.50
CA ASP A 205 39.95 -10.86 27.52
C ASP A 205 39.55 -9.41 27.19
N GLN A 206 40.36 -8.70 26.39
CA GLN A 206 40.07 -7.34 25.94
C GLN A 206 38.74 -7.27 25.15
N TYR A 207 38.33 -8.38 24.52
CA TYR A 207 37.15 -8.43 23.65
C TYR A 207 35.90 -9.01 24.33
N ALA A 208 35.96 -9.37 25.62
CA ALA A 208 34.84 -9.97 26.34
C ALA A 208 33.58 -9.08 26.36
N GLY A 209 33.73 -7.77 26.56
CA GLY A 209 32.60 -6.82 26.55
C GLY A 209 31.96 -6.62 25.16
N GLU A 210 32.77 -6.72 24.10
CA GLU A 210 32.31 -6.68 22.71
C GLU A 210 31.47 -7.93 22.39
N LEU A 211 32.01 -9.11 22.71
CA LEU A 211 31.32 -10.39 22.55
C LEU A 211 29.99 -10.44 23.30
N GLN A 212 29.94 -9.96 24.56
CA GLN A 212 28.69 -9.88 25.33
C GLN A 212 27.65 -8.96 24.68
N SER A 213 28.08 -7.91 23.98
CA SER A 213 27.19 -6.96 23.31
C SER A 213 26.58 -7.58 22.04
N ILE A 214 27.40 -8.24 21.22
CA ILE A 214 26.95 -8.98 20.03
C ILE A 214 26.01 -10.14 20.43
N ASP A 215 26.37 -10.92 21.45
CA ASP A 215 25.62 -12.05 21.97
C ASP A 215 24.23 -11.65 22.53
N ARG A 216 24.11 -10.46 23.14
CA ARG A 216 22.80 -9.87 23.50
C ARG A 216 22.00 -9.44 22.27
N LEU A 217 22.64 -8.87 21.26
CA LEU A 217 22.02 -8.43 20.01
C LEU A 217 21.46 -9.62 19.20
N ILE A 218 22.22 -10.71 19.04
CA ILE A 218 21.78 -11.94 18.37
C ILE A 218 20.61 -12.59 19.12
N ARG A 219 20.71 -12.80 20.44
CA ARG A 219 19.58 -13.31 21.23
C ARG A 219 18.32 -12.44 21.12
N GLY A 220 18.47 -11.11 21.04
CA GLY A 220 17.36 -10.18 20.81
C GLY A 220 16.80 -10.17 19.38
N GLY A 221 17.50 -10.81 18.43
CA GLY A 221 17.09 -11.00 17.03
C GLY A 221 16.41 -12.35 16.75
N ARG A 222 16.80 -13.43 17.46
CA ARG A 222 16.36 -14.82 17.20
C ARG A 222 14.86 -15.00 16.97
N SER A 223 13.99 -14.36 17.76
CA SER A 223 12.53 -14.50 17.60
C SER A 223 11.98 -13.84 16.33
N ARG A 224 12.69 -12.85 15.77
CA ARG A 224 12.36 -12.26 14.47
C ARG A 224 12.93 -13.11 13.34
N LEU A 225 14.18 -13.56 13.46
CA LEU A 225 14.83 -14.44 12.48
C LEU A 225 14.03 -15.74 12.28
N LYS A 226 13.56 -16.37 13.37
CA LYS A 226 12.68 -17.54 13.27
C LYS A 226 11.40 -17.25 12.47
N LYS A 227 10.78 -16.09 12.68
CA LYS A 227 9.61 -15.68 11.89
C LYS A 227 9.93 -15.43 10.43
N MET A 228 11.13 -14.92 10.12
CA MET A 228 11.59 -14.81 8.73
C MET A 228 11.68 -16.20 8.11
N GLN A 229 12.33 -17.17 8.76
CA GLN A 229 12.40 -18.57 8.32
C GLN A 229 11.00 -19.22 8.14
N GLU A 230 10.03 -18.88 9.00
CA GLU A 230 8.63 -19.31 8.86
C GLU A 230 7.96 -18.74 7.58
N PHE A 231 8.26 -17.50 7.17
CA PHE A 231 7.81 -16.95 5.88
C PHE A 231 8.49 -17.65 4.69
N GLU A 232 9.80 -17.89 4.75
CA GLU A 232 10.55 -18.55 3.66
C GLU A 232 10.00 -19.97 3.41
N SER A 233 9.82 -20.76 4.47
CA SER A 233 9.19 -22.09 4.37
C SER A 233 7.72 -22.04 3.92
N THR A 234 7.05 -20.89 4.03
CA THR A 234 5.71 -20.69 3.46
C THR A 234 5.82 -20.40 1.96
N LEU A 235 6.73 -19.52 1.55
CA LEU A 235 7.02 -19.16 0.16
C LEU A 235 7.42 -20.38 -0.68
N GLU A 236 8.26 -21.28 -0.15
CA GLU A 236 8.62 -22.55 -0.79
C GLU A 236 7.40 -23.42 -1.09
N LYS A 237 6.49 -23.59 -0.11
CA LYS A 237 5.29 -24.42 -0.24
C LYS A 237 4.30 -23.85 -1.26
N ILE A 238 4.18 -22.53 -1.33
CA ILE A 238 3.27 -21.86 -2.26
C ILE A 238 3.92 -21.51 -3.60
N ALA A 239 5.19 -21.85 -3.85
CA ALA A 239 5.92 -21.43 -5.05
C ALA A 239 5.18 -21.77 -6.37
N ASN A 240 4.46 -22.89 -6.39
CA ASN A 240 3.66 -23.35 -7.54
C ASN A 240 2.17 -22.96 -7.48
N SER A 241 1.79 -22.09 -6.54
CA SER A 241 0.42 -21.53 -6.42
C SER A 241 0.19 -20.35 -7.37
N GLY A 242 -1.04 -19.83 -7.40
CA GLY A 242 -1.39 -18.65 -8.18
C GLY A 242 -0.61 -17.39 -7.76
N ALA A 243 -0.30 -16.52 -8.74
CA ALA A 243 0.56 -15.35 -8.55
C ALA A 243 0.09 -14.41 -7.43
N GLU A 244 -1.22 -14.21 -7.28
CA GLU A 244 -1.80 -13.39 -6.21
C GLU A 244 -1.48 -13.90 -4.79
N VAL A 245 -1.51 -15.22 -4.60
CA VAL A 245 -1.21 -15.87 -3.30
C VAL A 245 0.26 -15.70 -2.93
N VAL A 246 1.14 -15.84 -3.94
CA VAL A 246 2.59 -15.62 -3.81
C VAL A 246 2.87 -14.14 -3.52
N GLN A 247 2.25 -13.22 -4.27
CA GLN A 247 2.33 -11.78 -4.07
C GLN A 247 1.91 -11.36 -2.66
N GLN A 248 0.76 -11.83 -2.17
CA GLN A 248 0.24 -11.49 -0.85
C GLN A 248 1.18 -11.98 0.26
N SER A 249 1.72 -13.19 0.12
CA SER A 249 2.67 -13.76 1.09
C SER A 249 3.99 -12.99 1.14
N TRP A 250 4.52 -12.56 -0.02
CA TRP A 250 5.66 -11.63 -0.07
C TRP A 250 5.33 -10.28 0.56
N LEU A 251 4.15 -9.72 0.29
CA LEU A 251 3.73 -8.44 0.85
C LEU A 251 3.64 -8.49 2.39
N ASP A 252 3.10 -9.57 2.94
CA ASP A 252 3.02 -9.79 4.38
C ASP A 252 4.41 -9.96 5.02
N TYR A 253 5.32 -10.66 4.35
CA TYR A 253 6.72 -10.78 4.77
C TYR A 253 7.45 -9.43 4.76
N CYS A 254 7.35 -8.66 3.66
CA CYS A 254 7.87 -7.30 3.56
C CYS A 254 7.29 -6.39 4.67
N ASN A 255 5.99 -6.47 4.91
CA ASN A 255 5.32 -5.72 5.98
C ASN A 255 5.83 -6.11 7.38
N PHE A 256 6.09 -7.39 7.62
CA PHE A 256 6.68 -7.87 8.87
C PHE A 256 8.09 -7.28 9.08
N VAL A 257 8.99 -7.39 8.10
CA VAL A 257 10.36 -6.89 8.28
C VAL A 257 10.41 -5.36 8.41
N ILE A 258 9.65 -4.62 7.61
CA ILE A 258 9.56 -3.14 7.71
C ILE A 258 9.06 -2.70 9.11
N LYS A 259 8.14 -3.45 9.72
CA LYS A 259 7.56 -3.14 11.03
C LYS A 259 8.44 -3.54 12.21
N HIS A 260 9.23 -4.60 12.07
CA HIS A 260 9.91 -5.25 13.21
C HIS A 260 11.44 -5.18 13.18
N VAL A 261 12.06 -4.88 12.03
CA VAL A 261 13.51 -4.62 11.90
C VAL A 261 13.78 -3.13 12.10
N LYS A 262 14.82 -2.81 12.87
CA LYS A 262 15.22 -1.41 13.18
C LYS A 262 16.10 -0.83 12.07
N VAL A 263 16.32 0.49 12.09
CA VAL A 263 17.15 1.24 11.12
C VAL A 263 18.55 0.62 10.87
N VAL A 264 19.21 0.09 11.91
CA VAL A 264 20.52 -0.60 11.78
C VAL A 264 20.44 -1.84 10.85
N GLY A 265 19.26 -2.48 10.77
CA GLY A 265 18.97 -3.60 9.87
C GLY A 265 18.26 -3.20 8.57
N CYS A 266 18.26 -1.91 8.16
CA CYS A 266 17.61 -1.50 6.91
C CYS A 266 18.09 -2.29 5.69
N ALA A 267 19.37 -2.70 5.63
CA ALA A 267 19.89 -3.52 4.55
C ALA A 267 19.17 -4.88 4.42
N ILE A 268 18.68 -5.45 5.53
CA ILE A 268 17.91 -6.72 5.52
C ILE A 268 16.48 -6.49 5.03
N VAL A 269 15.88 -5.36 5.41
CA VAL A 269 14.57 -4.96 4.88
C VAL A 269 14.64 -4.76 3.36
N ILE A 270 15.72 -4.12 2.87
CA ILE A 270 15.95 -3.92 1.45
C ILE A 270 16.24 -5.27 0.75
N SER A 271 17.06 -6.15 1.32
CA SER A 271 17.30 -7.50 0.77
C SER A 271 15.99 -8.30 0.58
N VAL A 272 15.06 -8.25 1.55
CA VAL A 272 13.76 -8.91 1.41
C VAL A 272 12.87 -8.22 0.36
N LEU A 273 12.92 -6.89 0.24
CA LEU A 273 12.18 -6.14 -0.78
C LEU A 273 12.71 -6.43 -2.20
N GLU A 274 14.04 -6.45 -2.39
CA GLU A 274 14.68 -6.81 -3.66
C GLU A 274 14.31 -8.24 -4.10
N ARG A 275 14.34 -9.21 -3.18
CA ARG A 275 13.88 -10.58 -3.46
C ARG A 275 12.40 -10.65 -3.81
N ALA A 276 11.54 -9.88 -3.13
CA ALA A 276 10.12 -9.85 -3.42
C ALA A 276 9.82 -9.30 -4.83
N VAL A 277 10.51 -8.23 -5.25
CA VAL A 277 10.36 -7.68 -6.61
C VAL A 277 11.10 -8.47 -7.69
N ALA A 278 12.11 -9.28 -7.35
CA ALA A 278 12.67 -10.27 -8.27
C ALA A 278 11.71 -11.45 -8.48
N ALA A 279 11.11 -11.98 -7.40
CA ALA A 279 10.21 -13.12 -7.44
C ALA A 279 8.84 -12.84 -8.07
N VAL A 280 8.32 -11.61 -7.92
CA VAL A 280 7.02 -11.19 -8.49
C VAL A 280 7.14 -9.80 -9.13
N CYS A 281 7.98 -9.70 -10.16
CA CYS A 281 8.37 -8.43 -10.77
C CYS A 281 7.22 -7.61 -11.36
N LEU A 282 6.12 -8.23 -11.78
CA LEU A 282 4.95 -7.50 -12.31
C LEU A 282 4.03 -6.91 -11.23
N SER A 283 4.32 -7.15 -9.95
CA SER A 283 3.51 -6.65 -8.84
C SER A 283 3.74 -5.16 -8.58
N SER A 284 2.83 -4.31 -9.06
CA SER A 284 2.80 -2.87 -8.75
C SER A 284 2.79 -2.60 -7.23
N VAL A 285 2.13 -3.46 -6.45
CA VAL A 285 1.98 -3.34 -5.00
C VAL A 285 3.32 -3.52 -4.28
N LEU A 286 4.13 -4.51 -4.67
CA LEU A 286 5.46 -4.74 -4.09
C LEU A 286 6.43 -3.60 -4.44
N TRP A 287 6.44 -3.13 -5.69
CA TRP A 287 7.23 -1.95 -6.08
C TRP A 287 6.81 -0.70 -5.31
N GLN A 288 5.51 -0.43 -5.20
CA GLN A 288 5.01 0.70 -4.41
C GLN A 288 5.40 0.57 -2.93
N ARG A 289 5.40 -0.66 -2.38
CA ARG A 289 5.81 -0.92 -1.00
C ARG A 289 7.30 -0.65 -0.78
N TYR A 290 8.15 -1.02 -1.75
CA TYR A 290 9.58 -0.74 -1.73
C TYR A 290 9.86 0.77 -1.83
N LEU A 291 9.25 1.47 -2.79
CA LEU A 291 9.40 2.92 -2.96
C LEU A 291 8.98 3.69 -1.69
N LYS A 292 7.80 3.39 -1.13
CA LYS A 292 7.33 3.99 0.13
C LYS A 292 8.25 3.72 1.33
N PHE A 293 8.95 2.57 1.35
CA PHE A 293 9.94 2.28 2.39
C PHE A 293 11.20 3.17 2.24
N LEU A 294 11.71 3.32 1.01
CA LEU A 294 12.87 4.17 0.73
C LEU A 294 12.56 5.64 1.01
N GLU A 295 11.38 6.14 0.65
CA GLU A 295 10.90 7.48 0.99
C GLU A 295 10.87 7.70 2.51
N ALA A 296 10.29 6.76 3.27
CA ALA A 296 10.23 6.83 4.74
C ALA A 296 11.62 6.79 5.41
N MET A 297 12.63 6.24 4.73
CA MET A 297 14.03 6.24 5.17
C MET A 297 14.86 7.40 4.58
N ASN A 298 14.23 8.31 3.82
CA ASN A 298 14.87 9.42 3.11
C ASN A 298 16.04 8.96 2.19
N MET A 299 15.84 7.83 1.52
CA MET A 299 16.78 7.24 0.56
C MET A 299 16.40 7.60 -0.88
N SER A 300 17.39 7.59 -1.79
CA SER A 300 17.16 7.80 -3.23
C SER A 300 16.28 6.69 -3.82
N THR A 301 15.19 7.10 -4.48
CA THR A 301 14.19 6.21 -5.10
C THR A 301 14.34 6.10 -6.62
N THR A 302 15.06 7.02 -7.28
CA THR A 302 15.06 7.13 -8.76
C THR A 302 15.37 5.82 -9.48
N GLN A 303 16.40 5.09 -9.06
CA GLN A 303 16.78 3.84 -9.75
C GLN A 303 15.75 2.72 -9.53
N VAL A 304 15.17 2.61 -8.33
CA VAL A 304 14.10 1.65 -8.04
C VAL A 304 12.82 2.01 -8.80
N ALA A 305 12.50 3.30 -8.93
CA ALA A 305 11.36 3.76 -9.71
C ALA A 305 11.54 3.50 -11.21
N LYS A 306 12.76 3.65 -11.76
CA LYS A 306 13.05 3.24 -13.15
C LYS A 306 12.86 1.73 -13.37
N ARG A 307 13.38 0.90 -12.45
CA ARG A 307 13.18 -0.57 -12.49
C ARG A 307 11.69 -0.92 -12.40
N ALA A 308 10.93 -0.21 -11.56
CA ALA A 308 9.48 -0.36 -11.46
C ALA A 308 8.75 0.03 -12.77
N THR A 309 9.14 1.11 -13.45
CA THR A 309 8.52 1.48 -14.75
C THR A 309 8.91 0.58 -15.92
N ARG A 310 10.06 -0.12 -15.85
CA ARG A 310 10.46 -1.14 -16.82
C ARG A 310 9.67 -2.45 -16.63
N ASN A 311 9.43 -2.84 -15.39
CA ASN A 311 8.67 -4.06 -15.06
C ASN A 311 7.15 -3.88 -15.14
N VAL A 312 6.65 -2.75 -14.65
CA VAL A 312 5.21 -2.46 -14.53
C VAL A 312 4.87 -1.18 -15.30
N PRO A 313 5.09 -1.15 -16.63
CA PRO A 313 4.84 0.04 -17.45
C PRO A 313 3.34 0.36 -17.57
N PHE A 314 2.47 -0.61 -17.27
CA PHE A 314 1.01 -0.56 -17.41
C PHE A 314 0.25 -0.02 -16.19
N VAL A 315 0.95 0.44 -15.15
CA VAL A 315 0.35 1.11 -13.98
C VAL A 315 0.92 2.52 -13.83
N ALA A 316 0.08 3.52 -13.53
CA ALA A 316 0.49 4.92 -13.36
C ALA A 316 1.49 5.13 -12.19
N THR A 317 1.27 4.42 -11.07
CA THR A 317 1.98 4.66 -9.81
C THR A 317 3.53 4.63 -9.93
N PRO A 318 4.18 3.63 -10.57
CA PRO A 318 5.62 3.67 -10.85
C PRO A 318 6.09 4.93 -11.61
N TRP A 319 5.33 5.39 -12.62
CA TRP A 319 5.69 6.56 -13.42
C TRP A 319 5.58 7.86 -12.62
N VAL A 320 4.52 8.02 -11.83
CA VAL A 320 4.35 9.16 -10.91
C VAL A 320 5.48 9.17 -9.87
N ALA A 321 5.79 8.02 -9.27
CA ALA A 321 6.90 7.90 -8.31
C ALA A 321 8.26 8.23 -8.95
N LEU A 322 8.50 7.83 -10.21
CA LEU A 322 9.71 8.19 -10.95
C LEU A 322 9.80 9.70 -11.21
N LEU A 323 8.71 10.34 -11.63
CA LEU A 323 8.67 11.80 -11.82
C LEU A 323 8.96 12.55 -10.51
N VAL A 324 8.35 12.13 -9.39
CA VAL A 324 8.59 12.69 -8.05
C VAL A 324 10.04 12.48 -7.62
N ALA A 325 10.60 11.27 -7.77
CA ALA A 325 11.99 10.98 -7.45
C ALA A 325 12.97 11.85 -8.27
N MET A 326 12.71 12.01 -9.57
CA MET A 326 13.49 12.88 -10.44
C MET A 326 13.35 14.37 -10.10
N GLU A 327 12.22 14.82 -9.55
CA GLU A 327 12.05 16.19 -9.05
C GLU A 327 12.81 16.41 -7.74
N LEU A 328 12.66 15.51 -6.75
CA LEU A 328 13.35 15.58 -5.46
C LEU A 328 14.89 15.52 -5.60
N GLU A 329 15.40 14.72 -6.55
CA GLU A 329 16.83 14.65 -6.87
C GLU A 329 17.33 15.79 -7.78
N ASN A 330 16.49 16.79 -8.08
CA ASN A 330 16.82 17.92 -8.95
C ASN A 330 17.37 17.51 -10.33
N LYS A 331 16.82 16.45 -10.94
CA LYS A 331 17.16 16.10 -12.32
C LYS A 331 16.72 17.22 -13.28
N PRO A 332 17.37 17.40 -14.44
CA PRO A 332 16.94 18.36 -15.44
C PRO A 332 15.47 18.17 -15.85
N SER A 333 14.75 19.28 -16.01
CA SER A 333 13.36 19.27 -16.49
C SER A 333 13.25 18.74 -17.93
N ALA A 334 14.33 18.87 -18.72
CA ALA A 334 14.44 18.28 -20.05
C ALA A 334 14.38 16.74 -20.03
N ASP A 335 15.09 16.09 -19.10
CA ASP A 335 15.11 14.63 -18.96
C ASP A 335 13.73 14.10 -18.56
N ARG A 336 13.05 14.77 -17.61
CA ARG A 336 11.66 14.45 -17.23
C ARG A 336 10.68 14.63 -18.40
N TYR A 337 10.89 15.63 -19.26
CA TYR A 337 10.09 15.83 -20.46
C TYR A 337 10.35 14.74 -21.51
N GLN A 338 11.62 14.38 -21.73
CA GLN A 338 11.99 13.35 -22.69
C GLN A 338 11.43 11.98 -22.28
N LEU A 339 11.50 11.62 -20.99
CA LEU A 339 10.90 10.39 -20.44
C LEU A 339 9.42 10.22 -20.82
N ILE A 340 8.61 11.26 -20.61
CA ILE A 340 7.16 11.22 -20.89
C ILE A 340 6.86 11.38 -22.38
N SER A 341 7.68 12.14 -23.12
CA SER A 341 7.68 12.20 -24.58
C SER A 341 7.87 10.81 -25.20
N ASP A 342 8.80 10.00 -24.66
CA ASP A 342 9.07 8.66 -25.16
C ASP A 342 8.03 7.62 -24.71
N LEU A 343 7.43 7.79 -23.51
CA LEU A 343 6.24 7.02 -23.11
C LEU A 343 5.06 7.23 -24.08
N CYS A 344 4.76 8.48 -24.44
CA CYS A 344 3.65 8.81 -25.35
C CYS A 344 3.87 8.37 -26.80
N LYS A 345 5.10 8.00 -27.19
CA LYS A 345 5.42 7.45 -28.52
C LYS A 345 5.24 5.93 -28.61
N ARG A 346 5.10 5.22 -27.47
CA ARG A 346 4.99 3.76 -27.45
C ARG A 346 3.72 3.31 -28.16
N LYS A 347 3.85 2.24 -28.95
CA LYS A 347 2.75 1.59 -29.66
C LYS A 347 2.88 0.07 -29.48
N PRO A 348 1.90 -0.61 -28.86
CA PRO A 348 0.75 -0.02 -28.14
C PRO A 348 1.20 0.87 -26.97
N LEU A 349 0.33 1.80 -26.58
CA LEU A 349 0.54 2.58 -25.35
C LEU A 349 0.35 1.63 -24.15
N PRO A 350 1.30 1.55 -23.19
CA PRO A 350 1.20 0.56 -22.11
C PRO A 350 0.16 0.92 -21.05
N LEU A 351 -0.23 2.20 -20.93
CA LEU A 351 -1.16 2.68 -19.91
C LEU A 351 -2.58 2.84 -20.47
N PRO A 352 -3.62 2.40 -19.74
CA PRO A 352 -5.00 2.84 -19.98
C PRO A 352 -5.12 4.37 -19.92
N GLN A 353 -6.05 4.97 -20.66
CA GLN A 353 -6.15 6.42 -20.83
C GLN A 353 -6.33 7.20 -19.51
N GLU A 354 -7.09 6.65 -18.56
CA GLU A 354 -7.25 7.23 -17.20
C GLU A 354 -5.94 7.26 -16.42
N GLN A 355 -5.16 6.17 -16.48
CA GLN A 355 -3.87 6.05 -15.82
C GLN A 355 -2.79 6.90 -16.52
N LEU A 356 -2.85 7.02 -17.86
CA LEU A 356 -2.01 7.96 -18.59
C LEU A 356 -2.30 9.41 -18.15
N LEU A 357 -3.57 9.78 -17.95
CA LEU A 357 -3.94 11.12 -17.47
C LEU A 357 -3.34 11.45 -16.09
N GLU A 358 -3.30 10.49 -15.15
CA GLU A 358 -2.61 10.68 -13.86
C GLU A 358 -1.11 11.00 -14.06
N VAL A 359 -0.42 10.25 -14.92
CA VAL A 359 1.00 10.46 -15.24
C VAL A 359 1.22 11.80 -15.95
N LEU A 360 0.33 12.18 -16.87
CA LEU A 360 0.38 13.46 -17.59
C LEU A 360 0.13 14.65 -16.65
N PHE A 361 -0.78 14.53 -15.68
CA PHE A 361 -0.95 15.53 -14.64
C PHE A 361 0.32 15.70 -13.82
N ALA A 362 0.90 14.61 -13.30
CA ALA A 362 2.17 14.64 -12.55
C ALA A 362 3.31 15.25 -13.38
N HIS A 363 3.35 14.99 -14.69
CA HIS A 363 4.31 15.57 -15.61
C HIS A 363 4.12 17.09 -15.76
N CYS A 364 2.90 17.56 -16.09
CA CYS A 364 2.57 18.98 -16.20
C CYS A 364 2.85 19.73 -14.88
N ASP A 365 2.57 19.10 -13.75
CA ASP A 365 2.85 19.61 -12.40
C ASP A 365 4.35 19.85 -12.16
N GLY A 366 5.19 18.84 -12.44
CA GLY A 366 6.63 18.97 -12.33
C GLY A 366 7.18 20.03 -13.28
N MET A 367 6.67 20.11 -14.51
CA MET A 367 7.07 21.14 -15.47
C MET A 367 6.65 22.55 -15.04
N ARG A 368 5.45 22.72 -14.46
CA ARG A 368 4.99 23.99 -13.90
C ARG A 368 5.89 24.47 -12.76
N ARG A 369 6.35 23.57 -11.89
CA ARG A 369 7.24 23.90 -10.75
C ARG A 369 8.68 24.17 -11.17
N THR A 370 9.21 23.47 -12.16
CA THR A 370 10.67 23.41 -12.43
C THR A 370 11.10 23.60 -13.89
N GLY A 371 10.18 23.60 -14.85
CA GLY A 371 10.46 23.73 -16.29
C GLY A 371 10.27 25.14 -16.86
N GLY A 372 9.61 26.03 -16.11
CA GLY A 372 9.28 27.38 -16.56
C GLY A 372 8.22 27.44 -17.67
N PRO A 373 7.79 28.65 -18.10
CA PRO A 373 6.61 28.81 -18.95
C PRO A 373 6.69 28.10 -20.31
N VAL A 374 7.86 28.12 -20.95
CA VAL A 374 8.05 27.53 -22.29
C VAL A 374 7.93 26.01 -22.26
N LEU A 375 8.56 25.35 -21.29
CA LEU A 375 8.50 23.88 -21.19
C LEU A 375 7.13 23.42 -20.65
N THR A 376 6.50 24.19 -19.78
CA THR A 376 5.13 23.93 -19.29
C THR A 376 4.11 23.94 -20.44
N LYS A 377 4.17 24.93 -21.35
CA LYS A 377 3.33 24.95 -22.56
C LYS A 377 3.60 23.77 -23.49
N LYS A 378 4.87 23.35 -23.64
CA LYS A 378 5.20 22.12 -24.40
C LYS A 378 4.61 20.87 -23.74
N ALA A 379 4.64 20.78 -22.41
CA ALA A 379 4.07 19.67 -21.64
C ALA A 379 2.55 19.57 -21.80
N PHE A 380 1.82 20.69 -21.71
CA PHE A 380 0.38 20.70 -22.02
C PHE A 380 0.08 20.27 -23.46
N LYS A 381 0.84 20.76 -24.44
CA LYS A 381 0.69 20.30 -25.84
C LYS A 381 0.96 18.81 -26.01
N LEU A 382 1.99 18.27 -25.34
CA LEU A 382 2.29 16.83 -25.34
C LEU A 382 1.12 16.03 -24.75
N ALA A 383 0.63 16.43 -23.57
CA ALA A 383 -0.45 15.75 -22.87
C ALA A 383 -1.77 15.75 -23.67
N LYS A 384 -2.14 16.88 -24.28
CA LYS A 384 -3.33 16.95 -25.16
C LYS A 384 -3.20 16.04 -26.39
N ASN A 385 -2.01 15.97 -26.99
CA ASN A 385 -1.75 15.11 -28.14
C ASN A 385 -1.73 13.62 -27.79
N ALA A 386 -1.44 13.26 -26.54
CA ALA A 386 -1.45 11.87 -26.06
C ALA A 386 -2.87 11.35 -25.73
N LEU A 387 -3.86 12.25 -25.63
CA LEU A 387 -5.24 11.94 -25.25
C LEU A 387 -6.25 12.26 -26.38
N VAL A 388 -5.83 12.22 -27.64
CA VAL A 388 -6.68 12.55 -28.81
C VAL A 388 -7.91 11.64 -28.87
N ASP A 389 -7.74 10.35 -28.60
CA ASP A 389 -8.81 9.36 -28.61
C ASP A 389 -9.69 9.38 -27.34
N TRP A 390 -9.47 10.34 -26.42
CA TRP A 390 -10.25 10.52 -25.20
C TRP A 390 -10.62 11.99 -24.93
N PRO A 391 -11.74 12.48 -25.50
CA PRO A 391 -12.18 13.87 -25.36
C PRO A 391 -12.24 14.38 -23.92
N LEU A 392 -12.70 13.55 -22.97
CA LEU A 392 -12.82 13.91 -21.57
C LEU A 392 -11.45 14.14 -20.90
N GLY A 393 -10.48 13.23 -21.12
CA GLY A 393 -9.12 13.42 -20.61
C GLY A 393 -8.41 14.63 -21.22
N LYS A 394 -8.60 14.85 -22.52
CA LYS A 394 -8.11 16.07 -23.20
C LYS A 394 -8.73 17.34 -22.60
N CYS A 395 -10.04 17.32 -22.30
CA CYS A 395 -10.74 18.40 -21.61
C CYS A 395 -10.12 18.68 -20.23
N CYS A 396 -9.83 17.65 -19.43
CA CYS A 396 -9.18 17.80 -18.12
C CYS A 396 -7.81 18.49 -18.21
N ILE A 397 -6.99 18.16 -19.22
CA ILE A 397 -5.70 18.83 -19.47
C ILE A 397 -5.89 20.29 -19.92
N LEU A 398 -6.85 20.55 -20.83
CA LEU A 398 -7.17 21.92 -21.29
C LEU A 398 -7.62 22.82 -20.15
N MET A 399 -8.51 22.33 -19.27
CA MET A 399 -8.96 23.06 -18.08
C MET A 399 -7.79 23.40 -17.14
N TYR A 400 -6.77 22.54 -17.05
CA TYR A 400 -5.56 22.84 -16.29
C TYR A 400 -4.68 23.89 -16.99
N GLU A 401 -4.46 23.78 -18.31
CA GLU A 401 -3.71 24.77 -19.09
C GLU A 401 -4.34 26.17 -19.01
N ALA A 402 -5.66 26.27 -19.09
CA ALA A 402 -6.40 27.51 -18.91
C ALA A 402 -6.18 28.10 -17.51
N LYS A 403 -6.42 27.31 -16.46
CA LYS A 403 -6.22 27.70 -15.05
C LYS A 403 -4.80 28.18 -14.77
N TRP A 404 -3.80 27.53 -15.36
CA TRP A 404 -2.39 27.93 -15.25
C TRP A 404 -2.10 29.24 -15.98
N SER A 405 -2.64 29.41 -17.19
CA SER A 405 -2.42 30.59 -18.03
C SER A 405 -2.91 31.88 -17.36
N THR A 406 -4.05 31.84 -16.66
CA THR A 406 -4.57 32.94 -15.83
C THR A 406 -3.58 33.34 -14.73
N THR A 407 -3.01 32.36 -14.01
CA THR A 407 -2.07 32.65 -12.90
C THR A 407 -0.73 33.25 -13.33
N GLN A 408 -0.42 33.28 -14.63
CA GLN A 408 0.81 33.87 -15.17
C GLN A 408 0.69 35.39 -15.41
N LYS A 409 -0.52 35.96 -15.39
CA LYS A 409 -0.78 37.36 -15.72
C LYS A 409 -1.25 38.14 -14.49
N LEU A 410 -0.97 39.44 -14.48
CA LEU A 410 -1.79 40.39 -13.72
C LEU A 410 -3.15 40.51 -14.42
N PRO A 411 -4.27 40.67 -13.68
CA PRO A 411 -5.59 40.81 -14.29
C PRO A 411 -5.59 41.97 -15.28
N ALA A 412 -6.12 41.73 -16.47
CA ALA A 412 -6.17 42.75 -17.52
C ALA A 412 -7.16 43.86 -17.12
N PRO A 413 -6.92 45.14 -17.47
CA PRO A 413 -7.85 46.21 -17.13
C PRO A 413 -9.23 46.12 -17.80
N SER A 414 -9.42 45.24 -18.78
CA SER A 414 -10.65 45.14 -19.56
C SER A 414 -10.80 43.80 -20.29
N GLY A 415 -11.71 42.95 -19.80
CA GLY A 415 -12.26 41.81 -20.54
C GLY A 415 -11.34 40.60 -20.66
N VAL A 416 -11.91 39.51 -21.18
CA VAL A 416 -11.25 38.20 -21.24
C VAL A 416 -10.28 38.11 -22.42
N SER A 417 -9.09 37.54 -22.21
CA SER A 417 -8.08 37.46 -23.27
C SER A 417 -8.45 36.47 -24.38
N THR A 418 -8.11 36.79 -25.64
CA THR A 418 -8.44 35.95 -26.81
C THR A 418 -8.01 34.48 -26.64
N HIS A 419 -6.81 34.26 -26.10
CA HIS A 419 -6.28 32.91 -25.84
C HIS A 419 -7.06 32.15 -24.76
N TRP A 420 -7.63 32.85 -23.77
CA TRP A 420 -8.53 32.21 -22.79
C TRP A 420 -9.83 31.80 -23.48
N ASN A 421 -10.41 32.66 -24.32
CA ASN A 421 -11.63 32.35 -25.07
C ASN A 421 -11.41 31.13 -25.99
N GLU A 422 -10.30 31.08 -26.74
CA GLU A 422 -9.91 29.93 -27.56
C GLU A 422 -9.88 28.61 -26.75
N LEU A 423 -9.25 28.62 -25.58
CA LEU A 423 -9.16 27.43 -24.72
C LEU A 423 -10.52 27.01 -24.16
N TRP A 424 -11.34 27.96 -23.71
CA TRP A 424 -12.64 27.63 -23.12
C TRP A 424 -13.70 27.24 -24.13
N GLU A 425 -13.70 27.80 -25.34
CA GLU A 425 -14.53 27.30 -26.42
C GLU A 425 -14.11 25.87 -26.84
N GLU A 426 -12.81 25.54 -26.87
CA GLU A 426 -12.36 24.14 -27.05
C GLU A 426 -12.86 23.23 -25.92
N ILE A 427 -12.72 23.64 -24.66
CA ILE A 427 -13.20 22.88 -23.47
C ILE A 427 -14.72 22.63 -23.55
N LEU A 428 -15.51 23.68 -23.83
CA LEU A 428 -16.97 23.60 -23.91
C LEU A 428 -17.43 22.78 -25.13
N SER A 429 -16.66 22.77 -26.23
CA SER A 429 -16.95 21.88 -27.37
C SER A 429 -16.73 20.39 -27.03
N LEU A 430 -15.82 20.08 -26.11
CA LEU A 430 -15.50 18.70 -25.71
C LEU A 430 -16.40 18.18 -24.57
N ASN A 431 -16.80 19.04 -23.62
CA ASN A 431 -17.58 18.64 -22.45
C ASN A 431 -18.66 19.66 -22.03
N GLY A 432 -19.34 20.27 -23.00
CA GLY A 432 -20.43 21.23 -22.78
C GLY A 432 -21.71 20.64 -22.14
N GLY A 433 -21.80 19.32 -21.99
CA GLY A 433 -22.92 18.67 -21.30
C GLY A 433 -22.82 18.66 -19.77
N GLY A 434 -21.63 18.87 -19.19
CA GLY A 434 -21.37 18.74 -17.76
C GLY A 434 -21.36 20.07 -16.99
N LEU A 435 -22.13 20.14 -15.90
CA LEU A 435 -22.22 21.29 -15.00
C LEU A 435 -20.85 21.80 -14.56
N THR A 436 -19.95 20.89 -14.15
CA THR A 436 -18.62 21.23 -13.60
C THR A 436 -17.75 21.99 -14.60
N THR A 437 -17.91 21.72 -15.90
CA THR A 437 -17.20 22.42 -16.97
C THR A 437 -17.65 23.87 -17.05
N TRP A 438 -18.96 24.11 -17.05
CA TRP A 438 -19.55 25.46 -17.10
C TRP A 438 -19.29 26.27 -15.84
N GLN A 439 -19.47 25.67 -14.66
CA GLN A 439 -19.14 26.32 -13.38
C GLN A 439 -17.67 26.72 -13.31
N THR A 440 -16.76 25.86 -13.79
CA THR A 440 -15.34 26.22 -13.86
C THR A 440 -15.10 27.33 -14.88
N CYS A 441 -15.67 27.26 -16.09
CA CYS A 441 -15.55 28.30 -17.12
C CYS A 441 -15.96 29.68 -16.57
N ILE A 442 -17.12 29.75 -15.92
CA ILE A 442 -17.67 30.99 -15.34
C ILE A 442 -16.79 31.51 -14.19
N THR A 443 -16.35 30.63 -13.29
CA THR A 443 -15.44 31.00 -12.18
C THR A 443 -14.12 31.55 -12.70
N GLU A 444 -13.59 30.96 -13.77
CA GLU A 444 -12.34 31.38 -14.40
C GLU A 444 -12.49 32.66 -15.24
N CYS A 445 -13.68 32.89 -15.81
CA CYS A 445 -14.03 34.14 -16.51
C CYS A 445 -14.03 35.32 -15.54
N ILE A 446 -14.67 35.15 -14.38
CA ILE A 446 -14.62 36.11 -13.26
C ILE A 446 -13.16 36.36 -12.84
N ARG A 447 -12.34 35.31 -12.76
CA ARG A 447 -10.93 35.39 -12.30
C ARG A 447 -10.00 36.13 -13.27
N GLU A 448 -10.25 36.09 -14.59
CA GLU A 448 -9.51 36.90 -15.58
C GLU A 448 -9.90 38.38 -15.59
N GLY A 449 -11.04 38.75 -14.97
CA GLY A 449 -11.61 40.09 -15.09
C GLY A 449 -12.61 40.23 -16.24
N GLY A 450 -13.32 39.15 -16.58
CA GLY A 450 -14.43 39.18 -17.54
C GLY A 450 -15.55 40.13 -17.10
N THR A 451 -16.18 40.76 -18.08
CA THR A 451 -17.30 41.68 -17.86
C THR A 451 -18.57 40.94 -17.46
N ILE A 452 -19.48 41.65 -16.78
CA ILE A 452 -20.80 41.12 -16.37
C ILE A 452 -21.56 40.54 -17.59
N ALA A 453 -21.48 41.21 -18.74
CA ALA A 453 -22.10 40.76 -19.98
C ALA A 453 -21.48 39.46 -20.55
N GLU A 454 -20.15 39.30 -20.51
CA GLU A 454 -19.48 38.06 -20.92
C GLU A 454 -19.89 36.89 -19.99
N ILE A 455 -19.87 37.11 -18.68
CA ILE A 455 -20.24 36.10 -17.67
C ILE A 455 -21.71 35.66 -17.84
N ARG A 456 -22.63 36.63 -18.01
CA ARG A 456 -24.05 36.37 -18.30
C ARG A 456 -24.23 35.52 -19.56
N GLY A 457 -23.51 35.84 -20.63
CA GLY A 457 -23.53 35.06 -21.87
C GLY A 457 -23.10 33.60 -21.68
N TYR A 458 -22.19 33.31 -20.76
CA TYR A 458 -21.84 31.92 -20.40
C TYR A 458 -22.94 31.21 -19.61
N TYR A 459 -23.67 31.89 -18.71
CA TYR A 459 -24.84 31.30 -18.05
C TYR A 459 -25.98 31.01 -19.04
N GLU A 460 -26.32 31.99 -19.90
CA GLU A 460 -27.36 31.85 -20.93
C GLU A 460 -27.08 30.66 -21.85
N ARG A 461 -25.84 30.52 -22.32
CA ARG A 461 -25.41 29.36 -23.13
C ARG A 461 -25.46 28.07 -22.32
N GLY A 462 -24.88 28.06 -21.13
CA GLY A 462 -24.71 26.85 -20.32
C GLY A 462 -26.03 26.19 -19.95
N ILE A 463 -27.06 26.97 -19.61
CA ILE A 463 -28.40 26.44 -19.27
C ILE A 463 -29.06 25.71 -20.45
N THR A 464 -28.73 26.07 -21.70
CA THR A 464 -29.23 25.38 -22.90
C THR A 464 -28.47 24.10 -23.25
N THR A 465 -27.26 23.90 -22.69
CA THR A 465 -26.35 22.81 -23.07
C THR A 465 -26.07 21.79 -21.97
N VAL A 466 -26.16 22.20 -20.69
CA VAL A 466 -25.96 21.30 -19.54
C VAL A 466 -27.04 20.23 -19.48
N GLN A 467 -26.64 18.97 -19.30
CA GLN A 467 -27.52 17.80 -19.31
C GLN A 467 -27.59 17.09 -17.96
N ASP A 468 -26.55 17.20 -17.12
CA ASP A 468 -26.46 16.49 -15.84
C ASP A 468 -27.25 17.18 -14.71
N TYR A 469 -26.94 18.44 -14.41
CA TYR A 469 -27.52 19.21 -13.30
C TYR A 469 -27.88 20.66 -13.70
N PRO A 470 -28.71 20.89 -14.74
CA PRO A 470 -28.98 22.24 -15.24
C PRO A 470 -29.65 23.17 -14.21
N GLY A 471 -30.46 22.63 -13.29
CA GLY A 471 -31.06 23.41 -12.19
C GLY A 471 -30.04 24.10 -11.28
N ALA A 472 -28.91 23.45 -10.99
CA ALA A 472 -27.85 24.03 -10.17
C ALA A 472 -27.09 25.15 -10.92
N LEU A 473 -27.01 25.09 -12.25
CA LEU A 473 -26.46 26.20 -13.04
C LEU A 473 -27.43 27.39 -13.10
N ALA A 474 -28.73 27.12 -13.23
CA ALA A 474 -29.76 28.15 -13.22
C ALA A 474 -29.87 28.87 -11.86
N GLU A 475 -29.77 28.13 -10.74
CA GLU A 475 -29.68 28.72 -9.40
C GLU A 475 -28.42 29.60 -9.22
N ALA A 476 -27.28 29.11 -9.72
CA ALA A 476 -26.05 29.89 -9.73
C ALA A 476 -26.16 31.17 -10.58
N TRP A 477 -26.91 31.15 -11.69
CA TRP A 477 -27.18 32.36 -12.49
C TRP A 477 -28.03 33.39 -11.73
N VAL A 478 -29.13 32.93 -11.09
CA VAL A 478 -29.99 33.79 -10.25
C VAL A 478 -29.20 34.43 -9.11
N THR A 479 -28.21 33.71 -8.57
CA THR A 479 -27.30 34.22 -7.52
C THR A 479 -26.31 35.24 -8.10
N PHE A 480 -25.68 34.94 -9.25
CA PHE A 480 -24.78 35.86 -9.93
C PHE A 480 -25.46 37.20 -10.26
N GLU A 481 -26.66 37.20 -10.86
CA GLU A 481 -27.37 38.45 -11.19
C GLU A 481 -27.83 39.22 -9.93
N ARG A 482 -27.96 38.55 -8.78
CA ARG A 482 -28.28 39.19 -7.49
C ARG A 482 -27.07 39.89 -6.87
N GLU A 483 -25.88 39.32 -7.01
CA GLU A 483 -24.66 39.80 -6.35
C GLU A 483 -23.82 40.73 -7.23
N MET A 484 -23.76 40.45 -8.53
CA MET A 484 -22.86 41.08 -9.51
C MET A 484 -23.60 41.70 -10.70
N GLY A 485 -24.93 41.56 -10.79
CA GLY A 485 -25.73 42.06 -11.90
C GLY A 485 -25.81 43.59 -11.96
N ASP A 486 -25.89 44.12 -13.17
CA ASP A 486 -26.00 45.55 -13.48
C ASP A 486 -27.46 46.04 -13.66
N ASP A 487 -28.42 45.14 -13.89
CA ASP A 487 -29.84 45.46 -14.06
C ASP A 487 -30.76 44.33 -13.57
N VAL A 488 -31.78 44.68 -12.78
CA VAL A 488 -32.79 43.77 -12.22
C VAL A 488 -33.55 43.00 -13.32
N ARG A 489 -33.62 43.53 -14.55
CA ARG A 489 -34.19 42.83 -15.71
C ARG A 489 -33.48 41.51 -16.02
N PHE A 490 -32.16 41.45 -15.88
CA PHE A 490 -31.40 40.21 -16.10
C PHE A 490 -31.62 39.21 -14.97
N TRP A 491 -31.77 39.67 -13.73
CA TRP A 491 -32.18 38.81 -12.60
C TRP A 491 -33.57 38.19 -12.83
N LEU A 492 -34.52 38.93 -13.39
CA LEU A 492 -35.83 38.37 -13.77
C LEU A 492 -35.71 37.29 -14.85
N ILE A 493 -34.91 37.52 -15.90
CA ILE A 493 -34.65 36.53 -16.96
C ILE A 493 -34.02 35.25 -16.37
N ALA A 494 -33.03 35.39 -15.49
CA ALA A 494 -32.39 34.26 -14.81
C ALA A 494 -33.38 33.47 -13.94
N ARG A 495 -34.25 34.17 -13.21
CA ARG A 495 -35.28 33.54 -12.37
C ARG A 495 -36.33 32.81 -13.21
N ASP A 496 -36.82 33.44 -14.27
CA ASP A 496 -37.83 32.82 -15.14
C ASP A 496 -37.26 31.55 -15.83
N ALA A 497 -35.95 31.51 -16.13
CA ALA A 497 -35.26 30.30 -16.60
C ALA A 497 -35.17 29.20 -15.52
N TYR A 498 -34.91 29.56 -14.26
CA TYR A 498 -34.89 28.65 -13.12
C TYR A 498 -36.30 28.10 -12.80
N ASP A 499 -37.32 28.96 -12.77
CA ASP A 499 -38.71 28.59 -12.53
C ASP A 499 -39.22 27.63 -13.60
N LYS A 500 -38.81 27.82 -14.87
CA LYS A 500 -39.10 26.87 -15.96
C LYS A 500 -38.47 25.49 -15.71
N PHE A 501 -37.21 25.43 -15.26
CA PHE A 501 -36.58 24.16 -14.91
C PHE A 501 -37.31 23.46 -13.75
N LEU A 502 -37.71 24.19 -12.70
CA LEU A 502 -38.49 23.63 -11.60
C LEU A 502 -39.82 23.04 -12.09
N GLN A 503 -40.53 23.73 -12.99
CA GLN A 503 -41.76 23.22 -13.60
C GLN A 503 -41.52 21.91 -14.38
N GLU A 504 -40.46 21.84 -15.18
CA GLU A 504 -40.09 20.62 -15.92
C GLU A 504 -39.67 19.47 -14.98
N TYR A 505 -39.00 19.76 -13.87
CA TYR A 505 -38.63 18.78 -12.85
C TYR A 505 -39.87 18.22 -12.12
N HIS A 506 -40.78 19.10 -11.67
CA HIS A 506 -42.04 18.67 -11.05
C HIS A 506 -42.91 17.86 -12.02
N GLN A 507 -43.01 18.25 -13.30
CA GLN A 507 -43.73 17.48 -14.31
C GLN A 507 -43.12 16.08 -14.55
N LYS A 508 -41.79 15.94 -14.53
CA LYS A 508 -41.12 14.62 -14.63
C LYS A 508 -41.35 13.77 -13.38
N SER A 509 -41.31 14.37 -12.19
CA SER A 509 -41.63 13.69 -10.92
C SER A 509 -43.08 13.18 -10.90
N ASP A 510 -44.03 14.04 -11.29
CA ASP A 510 -45.45 13.71 -11.42
C ASP A 510 -45.73 12.65 -12.50
N HIS A 511 -44.91 12.59 -13.55
CA HIS A 511 -45.02 11.56 -14.58
C HIS A 511 -44.47 10.21 -14.09
N LEU A 512 -43.36 10.21 -13.34
CA LEU A 512 -42.83 8.99 -12.73
C LEU A 512 -43.82 8.38 -11.73
N SER A 513 -44.44 9.19 -10.87
CA SER A 513 -45.47 8.71 -9.93
C SER A 513 -46.69 8.11 -10.64
N LYS A 514 -47.16 8.74 -11.72
CA LYS A 514 -48.27 8.22 -12.55
C LYS A 514 -47.91 6.96 -13.34
N THR A 515 -46.63 6.73 -13.66
CA THR A 515 -46.21 5.45 -14.28
C THR A 515 -46.14 4.31 -13.26
N SER A 516 -45.73 4.54 -12.01
CA SER A 516 -45.83 3.52 -10.95
C SER A 516 -47.28 3.14 -10.60
N ASP A 517 -48.22 4.08 -10.78
CA ASP A 517 -49.65 3.81 -10.64
C ASP A 517 -50.22 2.94 -11.79
N PHE A 518 -49.52 2.81 -12.92
CA PHE A 518 -50.01 2.00 -14.05
C PHE A 518 -49.64 0.51 -13.92
N ASP A 519 -48.45 0.19 -13.41
CA ASP A 519 -48.01 -1.20 -13.20
C ASP A 519 -48.64 -1.86 -11.96
N THR A 520 -49.00 -1.08 -10.94
CA THR A 520 -49.73 -1.57 -9.75
C THR A 520 -51.17 -1.98 -10.08
N ASN A 521 -51.84 -1.24 -10.97
CA ASN A 521 -53.22 -1.52 -11.39
C ASN A 521 -53.40 -2.83 -12.18
N ASN A 522 -52.34 -3.47 -12.67
CA ASN A 522 -52.43 -4.73 -13.41
C ASN A 522 -52.33 -6.00 -12.53
N VAL A 523 -52.02 -5.85 -11.23
CA VAL A 523 -51.94 -6.97 -10.28
C VAL A 523 -53.24 -7.16 -9.50
N GLU A 524 -53.96 -6.07 -9.18
CA GLU A 524 -55.18 -6.12 -8.34
C GLU A 524 -56.42 -6.68 -9.07
N ALA A 525 -56.40 -6.77 -10.40
CA ALA A 525 -57.53 -7.29 -11.20
C ALA A 525 -57.81 -8.79 -11.06
N SER A 526 -56.98 -9.54 -10.31
CA SER A 526 -57.05 -11.01 -10.22
C SER A 526 -57.56 -11.58 -8.89
N VAL A 527 -57.67 -10.77 -7.82
CA VAL A 527 -58.01 -11.27 -6.47
C VAL A 527 -59.08 -10.43 -5.77
N GLN A 528 -60.25 -10.28 -6.40
CA GLN A 528 -61.48 -9.96 -5.66
C GLN A 528 -62.77 -10.34 -6.41
N LYS A 529 -62.97 -11.65 -6.58
CA LYS A 529 -64.30 -12.21 -6.88
C LYS A 529 -64.61 -13.40 -5.97
N ASN A 530 -64.82 -13.11 -4.68
CA ASN A 530 -65.77 -13.84 -3.84
C ASN A 530 -66.11 -13.06 -2.56
N THR A 531 -67.41 -13.00 -2.29
CA THR A 531 -68.05 -12.75 -0.98
C THR A 531 -67.68 -11.46 -0.23
N VAL A 532 -68.37 -10.37 -0.59
CA VAL A 532 -68.97 -9.48 0.42
C VAL A 532 -70.46 -9.80 0.46
N ASP A 533 -70.94 -10.35 1.57
CA ASP A 533 -72.33 -10.21 2.03
C ASP A 533 -72.47 -10.80 3.44
N GLU A 534 -72.44 -9.93 4.46
CA GLU A 534 -73.34 -9.90 5.63
C GLU A 534 -72.76 -9.02 6.75
N ALA A 535 -73.18 -7.74 6.80
CA ALA A 535 -73.14 -6.94 8.04
C ALA A 535 -74.09 -5.72 7.99
N THR A 536 -75.32 -5.86 7.49
CA THR A 536 -76.36 -4.85 7.76
C THR A 536 -77.15 -5.23 9.01
N LYS A 537 -76.84 -4.59 10.15
CA LYS A 537 -77.83 -3.90 11.02
C LYS A 537 -77.26 -3.38 12.35
N SER A 538 -77.24 -2.06 12.42
CA SER A 538 -77.90 -1.26 13.47
C SER A 538 -77.53 -1.49 14.94
N ALA A 539 -76.90 -0.47 15.51
CA ALA A 539 -76.89 -0.22 16.95
C ALA A 539 -78.31 -0.20 17.57
N LYS A 540 -78.44 -0.74 18.79
CA LYS A 540 -79.53 -0.37 19.72
C LYS A 540 -79.14 -0.55 21.19
N LYS A 541 -79.19 0.58 21.91
CA LYS A 541 -79.40 0.75 23.37
C LYS A 541 -78.52 -0.02 24.37
N ALA A 542 -77.67 0.73 25.07
CA ALA A 542 -77.26 0.39 26.44
C ALA A 542 -78.39 0.70 27.45
N GLY A 543 -78.47 -0.06 28.54
CA GLY A 543 -79.56 0.02 29.51
C GLY A 543 -79.34 -0.67 30.86
N LYS A 544 -78.30 -0.23 31.61
CA LYS A 544 -78.22 -0.25 33.09
C LYS A 544 -77.86 -1.56 33.85
N LYS A 545 -76.67 -1.49 34.49
CA LYS A 545 -76.30 -1.87 35.88
C LYS A 545 -75.76 -3.27 36.29
N SER A 546 -74.65 -3.16 37.05
CA SER A 546 -74.17 -3.90 38.23
C SER A 546 -73.72 -5.37 38.13
N ASP A 547 -72.39 -5.51 38.24
CA ASP A 547 -71.64 -6.23 39.27
C ASP A 547 -71.54 -7.77 39.30
N ASP A 548 -70.36 -8.16 39.81
CA ASP A 548 -69.87 -9.45 40.28
C ASP A 548 -69.32 -10.53 39.30
N ASP A 549 -68.31 -11.21 39.86
CA ASP A 549 -67.43 -12.27 39.35
C ASP A 549 -66.47 -11.96 38.18
N ALA A 550 -65.57 -11.01 38.43
CA ALA A 550 -64.26 -10.99 37.79
C ALA A 550 -63.22 -11.76 38.62
N SER A 551 -62.92 -13.03 38.29
CA SER A 551 -61.58 -13.61 38.52
C SER A 551 -61.32 -14.92 37.75
N LEU A 552 -60.07 -15.38 37.74
CA LEU A 552 -59.61 -16.74 37.35
C LEU A 552 -59.62 -17.23 35.89
N LYS A 553 -60.04 -16.45 34.87
CA LYS A 553 -59.76 -16.81 33.45
C LYS A 553 -58.82 -15.88 32.66
N ARG A 554 -58.60 -14.63 33.09
CA ARG A 554 -57.74 -13.62 32.38
C ARG A 554 -56.22 -13.79 32.57
N LYS A 555 -55.69 -15.00 32.73
CA LYS A 555 -54.26 -15.24 33.02
C LYS A 555 -53.55 -16.27 32.12
N ARG A 556 -54.19 -16.78 31.07
CA ARG A 556 -53.54 -17.65 30.06
C ARG A 556 -53.48 -17.02 28.67
N ASP A 557 -54.55 -16.38 28.21
CA ASP A 557 -54.64 -15.92 26.81
C ASP A 557 -53.83 -14.64 26.52
N ALA A 558 -53.63 -13.78 27.53
CA ALA A 558 -52.81 -12.56 27.43
C ALA A 558 -51.33 -12.83 27.09
N LYS A 559 -50.82 -14.04 27.37
CA LYS A 559 -49.40 -14.41 27.16
C LYS A 559 -49.11 -14.89 25.73
N SER A 560 -50.16 -15.20 24.96
CA SER A 560 -50.08 -15.57 23.54
C SER A 560 -50.05 -14.33 22.64
N GLU A 561 -50.90 -13.35 22.93
CA GLU A 561 -51.00 -12.09 22.16
C GLU A 561 -49.76 -11.21 22.35
N GLU A 562 -49.19 -11.16 23.57
CA GLU A 562 -47.93 -10.45 23.84
C GLU A 562 -46.80 -10.92 22.91
N LYS A 563 -46.57 -12.24 22.82
CA LYS A 563 -45.54 -12.83 21.94
C LYS A 563 -45.76 -12.52 20.46
N GLN A 564 -47.01 -12.53 19.99
CA GLN A 564 -47.30 -12.22 18.58
C GLN A 564 -47.11 -10.73 18.26
N SER A 565 -47.37 -9.84 19.24
CA SER A 565 -47.06 -8.41 19.13
C SER A 565 -45.55 -8.14 19.18
N GLU A 566 -44.80 -8.94 19.95
CA GLU A 566 -43.35 -8.80 20.11
C GLU A 566 -42.59 -9.29 18.86
N TYR A 567 -43.03 -10.39 18.24
CA TYR A 567 -42.50 -10.82 16.93
C TYR A 567 -42.79 -9.80 15.81
N LYS A 568 -43.97 -9.16 15.78
CA LYS A 568 -44.23 -8.07 14.84
C LYS A 568 -43.34 -6.85 15.10
N LYS A 569 -43.10 -6.48 16.36
CA LYS A 569 -42.19 -5.37 16.74
C LYS A 569 -40.70 -5.66 16.53
N GLN A 570 -40.29 -6.93 16.54
CA GLN A 570 -38.93 -7.33 16.18
C GLN A 570 -38.70 -7.25 14.67
N LYS A 571 -39.64 -7.78 13.86
CA LYS A 571 -39.50 -7.72 12.40
C LYS A 571 -39.43 -6.28 11.86
N THR A 572 -40.20 -5.35 12.43
CA THR A 572 -40.12 -3.91 12.09
C THR A 572 -38.83 -3.21 12.54
N ASN A 573 -38.05 -3.77 13.48
CA ASN A 573 -36.80 -3.14 13.94
C ASN A 573 -35.60 -3.47 13.06
N ASP A 574 -35.56 -4.65 12.43
CA ASP A 574 -34.48 -4.99 11.50
C ASP A 574 -34.61 -4.19 10.18
N GLU A 575 -35.84 -3.88 9.75
CA GLU A 575 -36.12 -3.01 8.57
C GLU A 575 -35.85 -1.51 8.82
N LEU A 576 -35.74 -1.06 10.07
CA LEU A 576 -35.43 0.33 10.42
C LEU A 576 -33.93 0.66 10.41
N ASN A 577 -33.06 -0.34 10.57
CA ASN A 577 -31.61 -0.11 10.74
C ASN A 577 -30.92 0.39 9.45
N ASN A 578 -31.44 0.07 8.27
CA ASN A 578 -30.86 0.52 7.00
C ASN A 578 -31.18 1.98 6.65
N ARG A 579 -32.07 2.66 7.41
CA ARG A 579 -32.48 4.07 7.15
C ARG A 579 -31.75 5.10 8.01
N THR A 580 -30.90 4.66 8.93
CA THR A 580 -30.18 5.56 9.84
C THR A 580 -28.68 5.55 9.56
N VAL A 581 -28.09 6.74 9.52
CA VAL A 581 -26.67 6.97 9.23
C VAL A 581 -25.99 7.62 10.44
N PHE A 582 -24.76 7.19 10.71
CA PHE A 582 -23.90 7.69 11.78
C PHE A 582 -22.74 8.50 11.19
N LEU A 583 -22.59 9.73 11.69
CA LEU A 583 -21.51 10.64 11.37
C LEU A 583 -20.50 10.67 12.52
N CYS A 584 -19.22 10.49 12.22
CA CYS A 584 -18.13 10.62 13.18
C CYS A 584 -17.06 11.63 12.75
N GLU A 585 -16.31 12.15 13.72
CA GLU A 585 -15.22 13.13 13.52
C GLU A 585 -15.68 14.47 12.93
N LEU A 586 -16.95 14.84 13.15
CA LEU A 586 -17.48 16.18 12.86
C LEU A 586 -16.79 17.24 13.73
N ASP A 587 -16.66 18.45 13.19
CA ASP A 587 -16.23 19.60 14.00
C ASP A 587 -17.27 19.90 15.10
N LYS A 588 -16.78 20.35 16.26
CA LYS A 588 -17.56 20.57 17.48
C LYS A 588 -18.49 21.79 17.39
N PHE A 589 -18.28 22.63 16.38
CA PHE A 589 -19.10 23.82 16.10
C PHE A 589 -20.22 23.57 15.07
N VAL A 590 -20.35 22.35 14.53
CA VAL A 590 -21.45 21.99 13.62
C VAL A 590 -22.78 21.92 14.38
N VAL A 591 -23.80 22.60 13.86
CA VAL A 591 -25.16 22.63 14.43
C VAL A 591 -26.15 21.76 13.64
N LYS A 592 -27.36 21.56 14.18
CA LYS A 592 -28.35 20.63 13.63
C LYS A 592 -28.85 21.07 12.25
N GLU A 593 -29.19 22.36 12.07
CA GLU A 593 -29.76 22.87 10.81
C GLU A 593 -28.79 22.73 9.63
N GLU A 594 -27.48 22.81 9.88
CA GLU A 594 -26.44 22.66 8.86
C GLU A 594 -26.36 21.22 8.35
N LEU A 595 -26.50 20.23 9.23
CA LEU A 595 -26.56 18.81 8.84
C LEU A 595 -27.86 18.48 8.12
N GLU A 596 -28.99 19.08 8.54
CA GLU A 596 -30.27 18.95 7.83
C GLU A 596 -30.16 19.51 6.41
N THR A 597 -29.56 20.70 6.24
CA THR A 597 -29.36 21.31 4.91
C THR A 597 -28.44 20.48 4.02
N LEU A 598 -27.33 19.99 4.55
CA LEU A 598 -26.33 19.20 3.81
C LEU A 598 -26.91 17.86 3.30
N PHE A 599 -27.64 17.14 4.17
CA PHE A 599 -28.17 15.81 3.86
C PHE A 599 -29.58 15.82 3.24
N ALA A 600 -30.27 16.97 3.15
CA ALA A 600 -31.57 17.09 2.47
C ALA A 600 -31.50 16.66 1.00
N SER A 601 -30.34 16.86 0.36
CA SER A 601 -30.05 16.40 -1.01
C SER A 601 -30.03 14.86 -1.16
N CYS A 602 -29.86 14.12 -0.07
CA CYS A 602 -29.78 12.65 -0.10
C CYS A 602 -31.16 11.98 -0.01
N GLY A 603 -32.12 12.62 0.68
CA GLY A 603 -33.49 12.15 0.86
C GLY A 603 -34.21 12.89 2.00
N HIS A 604 -35.51 12.64 2.20
CA HIS A 604 -36.26 13.25 3.30
C HIS A 604 -35.72 12.79 4.67
N ILE A 605 -35.32 13.78 5.48
CA ILE A 605 -34.77 13.56 6.82
C ILE A 605 -35.89 13.58 7.85
N LYS A 606 -35.93 12.55 8.70
CA LYS A 606 -36.93 12.35 9.75
C LYS A 606 -36.45 12.82 11.12
N GLU A 607 -35.19 12.59 11.47
CA GLU A 607 -34.57 13.12 12.70
C GLU A 607 -33.05 13.30 12.54
N VAL A 608 -32.51 14.45 12.99
CA VAL A 608 -31.07 14.64 13.21
C VAL A 608 -30.77 14.78 14.70
N ARG A 609 -29.86 13.93 15.20
CA ARG A 609 -29.50 13.83 16.62
C ARG A 609 -28.00 13.98 16.85
N LEU A 610 -27.59 15.13 17.37
CA LEU A 610 -26.21 15.40 17.79
C LEU A 610 -25.86 14.71 19.12
N VAL A 611 -24.66 14.12 19.22
CA VAL A 611 -24.18 13.49 20.46
C VAL A 611 -23.42 14.51 21.31
N VAL A 612 -24.05 15.01 22.37
CA VAL A 612 -23.45 15.99 23.30
C VAL A 612 -22.67 15.33 24.45
N ARG A 613 -21.67 16.05 24.99
CA ARG A 613 -20.78 15.55 26.05
C ARG A 613 -21.40 15.61 27.46
N ASN A 614 -22.20 16.64 27.74
CA ASN A 614 -22.89 16.81 29.02
C ASN A 614 -24.22 17.54 28.80
N ARG A 615 -25.26 17.21 29.58
CA ARG A 615 -26.65 17.65 29.33
C ARG A 615 -26.84 19.16 29.55
N GLU A 616 -26.03 19.76 30.40
CA GLU A 616 -26.07 21.18 30.77
C GLU A 616 -25.31 22.10 29.81
N SER A 617 -24.21 21.62 29.20
CA SER A 617 -23.33 22.47 28.39
C SER A 617 -23.56 22.36 26.87
N GLN A 618 -24.43 21.44 26.43
CA GLN A 618 -24.79 21.15 25.02
C GLN A 618 -23.61 21.02 24.03
N ALA A 619 -22.39 20.81 24.52
CA ALA A 619 -21.19 20.79 23.69
C ALA A 619 -21.09 19.47 22.90
N SER A 620 -21.09 19.59 21.57
CA SER A 620 -20.99 18.46 20.63
C SER A 620 -19.72 17.63 20.84
N ARG A 621 -19.86 16.31 20.76
CA ARG A 621 -18.75 15.33 20.82
C ARG A 621 -18.14 15.04 19.43
N GLY A 622 -18.55 15.76 18.39
CA GLY A 622 -18.14 15.53 17.00
C GLY A 622 -18.75 14.26 16.39
N MET A 623 -19.98 13.93 16.78
CA MET A 623 -20.73 12.77 16.27
C MET A 623 -22.22 13.10 16.18
N ALA A 624 -22.89 12.56 15.15
CA ALA A 624 -24.33 12.74 14.94
C ALA A 624 -24.97 11.47 14.35
N TYR A 625 -26.28 11.36 14.48
CA TYR A 625 -27.10 10.37 13.77
C TYR A 625 -28.14 11.09 12.93
N ILE A 626 -28.40 10.59 11.72
CA ILE A 626 -29.41 11.09 10.79
C ILE A 626 -30.30 9.91 10.41
N GLU A 627 -31.58 9.99 10.76
CA GLU A 627 -32.62 9.03 10.34
C GLU A 627 -33.33 9.61 9.11
N PHE A 628 -33.32 8.86 8.00
CA PHE A 628 -34.06 9.19 6.79
C PHE A 628 -35.42 8.48 6.78
N GLU A 629 -36.39 9.03 6.07
CA GLU A 629 -37.67 8.36 5.84
C GLU A 629 -37.48 7.10 4.98
N ASP A 630 -36.59 7.15 3.99
CA ASP A 630 -36.30 6.07 3.05
C ASP A 630 -34.87 5.50 3.17
N GLU A 631 -34.74 4.20 2.89
CA GLU A 631 -33.45 3.49 2.83
C GLU A 631 -32.53 4.02 1.72
N ALA A 632 -33.11 4.48 0.60
CA ALA A 632 -32.37 5.16 -0.47
C ALA A 632 -31.66 6.43 0.04
N GLY A 633 -32.24 7.15 1.01
CA GLY A 633 -31.64 8.34 1.62
C GLY A 633 -30.35 8.01 2.38
N ALA A 634 -30.37 6.92 3.15
CA ALA A 634 -29.20 6.44 3.87
C ALA A 634 -28.09 5.94 2.92
N ILE A 635 -28.45 5.24 1.83
CA ILE A 635 -27.49 4.79 0.80
C ILE A 635 -26.85 5.97 0.07
N ASN A 636 -27.62 7.02 -0.24
CA ASN A 636 -27.09 8.24 -0.84
C ASN A 636 -26.18 9.02 0.12
N ALA A 637 -26.53 9.11 1.40
CA ALA A 637 -25.70 9.77 2.41
C ALA A 637 -24.30 9.11 2.53
N LEU A 638 -24.17 7.79 2.37
CA LEU A 638 -22.86 7.10 2.36
C LEU A 638 -21.95 7.55 1.22
N LYS A 639 -22.50 8.04 0.09
CA LYS A 639 -21.71 8.57 -1.03
C LYS A 639 -21.04 9.90 -0.68
N LEU A 640 -21.44 10.55 0.42
CA LEU A 640 -20.80 11.73 0.99
C LEU A 640 -19.69 11.38 2.01
N ASP A 641 -19.32 10.10 2.17
CA ASP A 641 -18.14 9.72 2.95
C ASP A 641 -16.87 10.35 2.35
N LYS A 642 -16.09 11.00 3.23
CA LYS A 642 -14.85 11.76 2.97
C LYS A 642 -15.01 13.04 2.16
N VAL A 643 -16.23 13.50 1.87
CA VAL A 643 -16.45 14.85 1.33
C VAL A 643 -16.06 15.88 2.39
N GLU A 644 -15.34 16.93 1.98
CA GLU A 644 -14.85 17.97 2.89
C GLU A 644 -15.98 18.94 3.28
N PHE A 645 -16.24 19.06 4.58
CA PHE A 645 -17.23 19.96 5.16
C PHE A 645 -16.58 20.80 6.27
N LYS A 646 -16.59 22.13 6.10
CA LYS A 646 -15.94 23.08 7.03
C LYS A 646 -14.46 22.74 7.35
N GLY A 647 -13.68 22.30 6.36
CA GLY A 647 -12.26 21.97 6.53
C GLY A 647 -11.98 20.61 7.18
N HIS A 648 -13.00 19.77 7.36
CA HIS A 648 -12.87 18.41 7.88
C HIS A 648 -13.59 17.40 6.96
N PRO A 649 -13.00 16.24 6.66
CA PRO A 649 -13.70 15.20 5.90
C PRO A 649 -14.82 14.59 6.75
N LEU A 650 -16.02 14.52 6.19
CA LEU A 650 -17.14 13.77 6.79
C LEU A 650 -16.79 12.29 6.84
N ASN A 651 -16.98 11.60 7.97
CA ASN A 651 -16.92 10.14 8.00
C ASN A 651 -18.34 9.59 8.20
N VAL A 652 -18.89 8.95 7.17
CA VAL A 652 -20.30 8.57 7.07
C VAL A 652 -20.43 7.05 7.05
N LYS A 653 -21.19 6.47 8.01
CA LYS A 653 -21.32 5.01 8.19
C LYS A 653 -22.76 4.62 8.44
N ILE A 654 -23.19 3.44 7.98
CA ILE A 654 -24.51 2.91 8.32
C ILE A 654 -24.60 2.74 9.84
N SER A 655 -25.69 3.19 10.44
CA SER A 655 -25.95 2.96 11.86
C SER A 655 -26.21 1.47 12.09
N SER A 656 -25.25 0.79 12.72
CA SER A 656 -25.44 -0.58 13.22
C SER A 656 -25.64 -0.55 14.73
N PRO A 657 -26.85 -0.20 15.24
CA PRO A 657 -27.14 -0.41 16.64
C PRO A 657 -27.08 -1.92 16.91
N PRO A 658 -26.52 -2.36 18.05
CA PRO A 658 -26.38 -3.79 18.33
C PRO A 658 -27.76 -4.43 18.44
N THR A 659 -28.08 -5.33 17.51
CA THR A 659 -29.32 -6.10 17.52
C THR A 659 -29.48 -6.81 18.87
N LYS A 660 -30.61 -6.57 19.54
CA LYS A 660 -30.97 -7.28 20.78
C LYS A 660 -31.52 -8.66 20.42
N SER A 661 -30.65 -9.55 19.95
CA SER A 661 -30.94 -10.98 19.95
C SER A 661 -31.16 -11.45 21.39
N LEU A 662 -32.03 -12.45 21.56
CA LEU A 662 -32.43 -12.96 22.86
C LEU A 662 -31.22 -13.54 23.61
N LYS A 663 -31.13 -13.20 24.90
CA LYS A 663 -30.01 -13.55 25.78
C LYS A 663 -29.78 -15.06 25.85
N SER A 664 -28.68 -15.55 25.27
CA SER A 664 -27.73 -16.29 26.09
C SER A 664 -26.86 -15.27 26.84
N THR A 665 -26.73 -15.44 28.15
CA THR A 665 -26.20 -14.42 29.06
C THR A 665 -24.68 -14.30 28.97
N GLU A 666 -24.15 -13.29 28.26
CA GLU A 666 -22.77 -12.82 28.47
C GLU A 666 -22.52 -11.39 27.90
N LYS A 667 -23.02 -10.38 28.61
CA LYS A 667 -22.52 -8.99 28.52
C LYS A 667 -22.56 -8.32 29.90
N ASP A 668 -21.69 -8.78 30.78
CA ASP A 668 -21.02 -7.86 31.69
C ASP A 668 -19.72 -7.38 31.05
N GLY A 669 -19.35 -6.13 31.33
CA GLY A 669 -18.14 -5.50 30.80
C GLY A 669 -16.87 -6.07 31.42
N VAL A 670 -16.51 -7.29 31.06
CA VAL A 670 -15.25 -7.92 31.46
C VAL A 670 -14.11 -7.36 30.60
N TRP A 671 -13.51 -6.28 31.11
CA TRP A 671 -12.10 -5.93 30.87
C TRP A 671 -11.29 -7.22 30.76
N LYS A 672 -10.31 -7.35 29.84
CA LYS A 672 -9.46 -8.55 29.74
C LYS A 672 -8.80 -8.85 31.09
N THR A 673 -9.44 -9.69 31.90
CA THR A 673 -8.94 -10.06 33.22
C THR A 673 -7.94 -11.18 33.06
N SER A 674 -6.85 -11.12 33.83
CA SER A 674 -5.93 -12.24 33.92
C SER A 674 -6.69 -13.47 34.41
N LYS A 675 -6.59 -14.57 33.64
CA LYS A 675 -7.19 -15.86 33.96
C LYS A 675 -6.57 -16.50 35.21
N THR A 676 -5.32 -16.14 35.53
CA THR A 676 -4.51 -16.70 36.62
C THR A 676 -4.28 -15.73 37.78
N THR A 677 -4.66 -14.45 37.65
CA THR A 677 -4.37 -13.43 38.69
C THR A 677 -5.64 -12.91 39.38
N LEU A 678 -5.63 -13.00 40.70
CA LEU A 678 -6.65 -12.52 41.62
C LEU A 678 -6.30 -11.10 42.11
N TYR A 679 -7.29 -10.24 42.25
CA TYR A 679 -7.19 -8.92 42.88
C TYR A 679 -7.89 -8.93 44.23
N VAL A 680 -7.15 -8.58 45.28
CA VAL A 680 -7.64 -8.53 46.67
C VAL A 680 -7.62 -7.08 47.15
N SER A 681 -8.71 -6.64 47.76
CA SER A 681 -8.92 -5.25 48.18
C SER A 681 -9.53 -5.17 49.58
N LYS A 682 -9.47 -3.96 50.17
CA LYS A 682 -9.75 -3.72 51.61
C LYS A 682 -8.79 -4.50 52.52
N LEU A 683 -7.53 -4.60 52.13
CA LEU A 683 -6.52 -5.18 53.01
C LEU A 683 -6.21 -4.21 54.17
N ASP A 684 -6.18 -4.77 55.37
CA ASP A 684 -5.67 -4.12 56.58
C ASP A 684 -4.14 -4.05 56.52
N ASP A 685 -3.55 -2.96 57.02
CA ASP A 685 -2.10 -2.72 57.01
C ASP A 685 -1.29 -3.82 57.76
N ARG A 686 -1.95 -4.65 58.58
CA ARG A 686 -1.38 -5.80 59.31
C ARG A 686 -1.12 -7.04 58.45
N ILE A 687 -1.76 -7.18 57.29
CA ILE A 687 -1.67 -8.40 56.46
C ILE A 687 -0.37 -8.39 55.61
N SER A 688 0.42 -9.46 55.69
CA SER A 688 1.66 -9.63 54.90
C SER A 688 1.46 -10.44 53.62
N GLU A 689 2.41 -10.34 52.68
CA GLU A 689 2.42 -11.11 51.43
C GLU A 689 2.46 -12.63 51.71
N ASP A 690 3.25 -13.06 52.71
CA ASP A 690 3.29 -14.47 53.15
C ASP A 690 1.97 -14.94 53.76
N GLY A 691 1.27 -14.07 54.51
CA GLY A 691 -0.06 -14.36 55.06
C GLY A 691 -1.11 -14.58 53.97
N LEU A 692 -1.08 -13.75 52.92
CA LEU A 692 -1.90 -13.94 51.72
C LEU A 692 -1.53 -15.24 51.00
N ARG A 693 -0.24 -15.51 50.80
CA ARG A 693 0.24 -16.73 50.14
C ARG A 693 -0.24 -17.99 50.87
N LEU A 694 -0.11 -18.04 52.19
CA LEU A 694 -0.54 -19.17 53.02
C LEU A 694 -2.06 -19.35 52.99
N TYR A 695 -2.84 -18.26 53.08
CA TYR A 695 -4.30 -18.33 53.05
C TYR A 695 -4.84 -18.82 51.69
N PHE A 696 -4.25 -18.36 50.59
CA PHE A 696 -4.71 -18.69 49.24
C PHE A 696 -4.19 -20.04 48.73
N ALA A 697 -3.10 -20.59 49.29
CA ALA A 697 -2.58 -21.92 48.95
C ALA A 697 -3.62 -23.04 49.06
N LYS A 698 -4.62 -22.91 49.94
CA LYS A 698 -5.72 -23.89 50.10
C LYS A 698 -6.61 -24.06 48.86
N PHE A 699 -6.59 -23.10 47.93
CA PHE A 699 -7.37 -23.14 46.68
C PHE A 699 -6.53 -23.53 45.46
N GLY A 700 -5.21 -23.62 45.59
CA GLY A 700 -4.28 -23.97 44.52
C GLY A 700 -2.89 -23.37 44.71
N GLN A 701 -1.93 -23.82 43.90
CA GLN A 701 -0.54 -23.38 43.99
C GLN A 701 -0.40 -21.91 43.58
N VAL A 702 0.05 -21.07 44.53
CA VAL A 702 0.32 -19.65 44.33
C VAL A 702 1.75 -19.47 43.83
N ASN A 703 1.90 -18.80 42.68
CA ASN A 703 3.17 -18.46 42.04
C ASN A 703 3.80 -17.22 42.68
N ASP A 704 3.06 -16.10 42.73
CA ASP A 704 3.56 -14.80 43.15
C ASP A 704 2.48 -13.97 43.86
N VAL A 705 2.90 -13.08 44.77
CA VAL A 705 2.03 -12.18 45.54
C VAL A 705 2.69 -10.81 45.61
N ILE A 706 1.92 -9.74 45.37
CA ILE A 706 2.39 -8.36 45.55
C ILE A 706 1.32 -7.54 46.26
N ILE A 707 1.66 -6.91 47.38
CA ILE A 707 0.88 -5.82 47.99
C ILE A 707 1.29 -4.48 47.35
N LEU A 708 0.29 -3.70 46.96
CA LEU A 708 0.45 -2.45 46.23
C LEU A 708 0.05 -1.26 47.11
N ASP A 709 1.04 -0.37 47.25
CA ASP A 709 1.10 0.91 47.96
C ASP A 709 1.50 0.89 49.45
N ARG A 710 2.39 1.85 49.77
CA ARG A 710 2.88 2.23 51.10
C ARG A 710 3.58 3.61 51.11
N ARG A 711 3.52 4.42 50.03
CA ARG A 711 4.42 5.58 49.87
C ARG A 711 3.77 6.96 49.73
N HIS A 712 2.48 7.07 49.43
CA HIS A 712 1.77 8.36 49.47
C HIS A 712 0.33 8.22 49.99
N LYS A 713 0.15 7.79 51.25
CA LYS A 713 -1.17 7.84 51.90
C LYS A 713 -1.62 9.29 52.06
N LYS A 714 -2.70 9.66 51.35
CA LYS A 714 -3.73 10.52 51.94
C LYS A 714 -4.57 9.64 52.86
N GLU A 715 -5.11 10.20 53.94
CA GLU A 715 -5.93 9.43 54.88
C GLU A 715 -7.10 8.72 54.17
N ASN A 716 -7.39 7.51 54.65
CA ASN A 716 -8.56 6.71 54.29
C ASN A 716 -8.59 6.06 52.89
N GLN A 717 -7.45 5.54 52.39
CA GLN A 717 -7.42 4.54 51.32
C GLN A 717 -6.75 3.23 51.78
N ASN A 718 -7.41 2.10 51.50
CA ASN A 718 -6.98 0.76 51.91
C ASN A 718 -6.00 0.14 50.90
N ALA A 719 -5.08 -0.70 51.39
CA ALA A 719 -4.16 -1.43 50.54
C ALA A 719 -4.88 -2.46 49.66
N TYR A 720 -4.25 -2.80 48.53
CA TYR A 720 -4.71 -3.80 47.57
C TYR A 720 -3.56 -4.72 47.16
N ALA A 721 -3.86 -5.97 46.82
CA ALA A 721 -2.86 -6.95 46.42
C ALA A 721 -3.25 -7.70 45.14
N LEU A 722 -2.23 -8.24 44.48
CA LEU A 722 -2.36 -9.18 43.38
C LEU A 722 -1.79 -10.53 43.81
N VAL A 723 -2.53 -11.61 43.58
CA VAL A 723 -2.14 -13.00 43.86
C VAL A 723 -2.23 -13.78 42.56
N GLU A 724 -1.11 -14.33 42.08
CA GLU A 724 -1.06 -15.14 40.86
C GLU A 724 -1.01 -16.63 41.19
N PHE A 725 -1.93 -17.39 40.62
CA PHE A 725 -1.99 -18.85 40.72
C PHE A 725 -1.40 -19.50 39.48
N GLN A 726 -1.01 -20.77 39.62
CA GLN A 726 -0.56 -21.56 38.48
C GLN A 726 -1.69 -21.94 37.51
N ASN A 727 -2.92 -22.16 38.02
CA ASN A 727 -4.08 -22.62 37.23
C ASN A 727 -5.30 -21.68 37.37
N GLU A 728 -6.07 -21.53 36.29
CA GLU A 728 -7.31 -20.71 36.24
C GLU A 728 -8.45 -21.25 37.14
N ASP A 729 -8.45 -22.57 37.40
CA ASP A 729 -9.43 -23.22 38.27
C ASP A 729 -9.35 -22.74 39.71
N ALA A 730 -8.13 -22.45 40.21
CA ALA A 730 -7.92 -21.93 41.57
C ALA A 730 -8.56 -20.55 41.76
N VAL A 731 -8.38 -19.65 40.79
CA VAL A 731 -9.03 -18.32 40.77
C VAL A 731 -10.56 -18.47 40.75
N SER A 732 -11.07 -19.43 39.99
CA SER A 732 -12.51 -19.69 39.88
C SER A 732 -13.10 -20.34 41.15
N ALA A 733 -12.34 -21.17 41.85
CA ALA A 733 -12.72 -21.75 43.15
C ALA A 733 -12.78 -20.67 44.25
N VAL A 734 -11.80 -19.77 44.32
CA VAL A 734 -11.79 -18.63 45.25
C VAL A 734 -13.03 -17.75 45.05
N LEU A 735 -13.38 -17.44 43.80
CA LEU A 735 -14.52 -16.56 43.50
C LEU A 735 -15.86 -17.21 43.88
N LYS A 736 -16.08 -18.48 43.54
CA LYS A 736 -17.26 -19.24 43.98
C LYS A 736 -17.39 -19.27 45.51
N SER A 737 -16.28 -19.43 46.23
CA SER A 737 -16.26 -19.38 47.69
C SER A 737 -16.57 -17.98 48.26
N SER A 738 -16.42 -16.91 47.47
CA SER A 738 -16.65 -15.53 47.90
C SER A 738 -18.06 -14.98 47.61
N GLU A 739 -18.85 -15.67 46.80
CA GLU A 739 -20.23 -15.25 46.45
C GLU A 739 -21.26 -15.63 47.52
N GLY A 740 -20.95 -16.57 48.43
CA GLY A 740 -21.82 -17.01 49.52
C GLY A 740 -21.44 -16.51 50.92
N GLU A 741 -20.15 -16.32 51.19
CA GLU A 741 -19.65 -15.98 52.53
C GLU A 741 -18.47 -14.98 52.43
N LYS A 742 -18.41 -14.00 53.35
CA LYS A 742 -17.34 -12.98 53.32
C LYS A 742 -16.01 -13.60 53.74
N LEU A 743 -15.07 -13.68 52.81
CA LEU A 743 -13.70 -14.14 53.08
C LEU A 743 -13.04 -13.28 54.16
N THR A 744 -12.80 -13.87 55.32
CA THR A 744 -11.96 -13.29 56.39
C THR A 744 -10.55 -13.85 56.32
N ILE A 745 -9.56 -12.96 56.34
CA ILE A 745 -8.13 -13.26 56.45
C ILE A 745 -7.64 -12.53 57.70
N GLN A 746 -7.16 -13.27 58.70
CA GLN A 746 -6.72 -12.71 60.00
C GLN A 746 -7.77 -11.78 60.62
N ASP A 747 -9.00 -12.28 60.75
CA ASP A 747 -10.20 -11.59 61.28
C ASP A 747 -10.63 -10.31 60.52
N CYS A 748 -9.99 -10.01 59.39
CA CYS A 748 -10.31 -8.88 58.52
C CYS A 748 -11.06 -9.35 57.27
N ALA A 749 -12.22 -8.75 56.97
CA ALA A 749 -13.00 -9.08 55.77
C ALA A 749 -12.38 -8.45 54.51
N VAL A 750 -12.03 -9.28 53.53
CA VAL A 750 -11.39 -8.85 52.27
C VAL A 750 -12.33 -9.03 51.07
N ASP A 751 -12.28 -8.09 50.13
CA ASP A 751 -13.05 -8.14 48.88
C ASP A 751 -12.16 -8.67 47.75
N VAL A 752 -12.60 -9.75 47.09
CA VAL A 752 -11.82 -10.48 46.06
C VAL A 752 -12.49 -10.40 44.69
N LYS A 753 -11.72 -10.15 43.63
CA LYS A 753 -12.18 -10.07 42.22
C LYS A 753 -11.13 -10.63 41.26
N ARG A 754 -11.50 -10.93 40.01
CA ARG A 754 -10.50 -11.21 38.94
C ARG A 754 -9.67 -9.96 38.65
N SER A 755 -8.35 -10.10 38.57
CA SER A 755 -7.46 -8.95 38.28
C SER A 755 -7.56 -8.52 36.82
N ARG A 756 -7.46 -7.21 36.58
CA ARG A 756 -7.34 -6.62 35.23
C ARG A 756 -5.91 -6.59 34.69
N PHE A 757 -4.93 -6.96 35.51
CA PHE A 757 -3.50 -6.94 35.18
C PHE A 757 -2.81 -8.20 35.71
N THR A 758 -1.85 -8.72 34.96
CA THR A 758 -0.91 -9.73 35.48
C THR A 758 0.09 -9.10 36.44
N VAL A 759 0.72 -9.92 37.28
CA VAL A 759 1.76 -9.48 38.22
C VAL A 759 2.99 -8.97 37.46
N ILE A 760 3.29 -9.56 36.30
CA ILE A 760 4.38 -9.16 35.39
C ILE A 760 4.13 -7.76 34.81
N GLU A 761 2.94 -7.49 34.24
CA GLU A 761 2.60 -6.18 33.68
C GLU A 761 2.69 -5.07 34.74
N MET A 762 2.26 -5.35 35.97
CA MET A 762 2.32 -4.38 37.06
C MET A 762 3.78 -4.11 37.51
N LYS A 763 4.62 -5.16 37.60
CA LYS A 763 6.08 -5.03 37.83
C LYS A 763 6.76 -4.18 36.74
N GLU A 764 6.41 -4.38 35.47
CA GLU A 764 6.93 -3.56 34.36
C GLU A 764 6.51 -2.09 34.45
N GLN A 765 5.25 -1.79 34.81
CA GLN A 765 4.77 -0.41 34.94
C GLN A 765 5.51 0.33 36.07
N GLN A 766 5.77 -0.33 37.20
CA GLN A 766 6.57 0.25 38.29
C GLN A 766 8.04 0.49 37.88
N ALA A 767 8.64 -0.39 37.07
CA ALA A 767 9.99 -0.17 36.55
C ALA A 767 10.04 1.05 35.60
N LYS A 768 9.05 1.20 34.73
CA LYS A 768 8.92 2.33 33.78
C LYS A 768 8.68 3.67 34.48
N SER A 769 8.01 3.70 35.64
CA SER A 769 7.83 4.95 36.40
C SER A 769 9.13 5.40 37.09
N ARG A 770 9.88 4.48 37.70
CA ARG A 770 11.18 4.77 38.34
C ARG A 770 12.23 5.31 37.37
N GLN A 771 12.19 4.92 36.09
CA GLN A 771 13.10 5.46 35.06
C GLN A 771 12.74 6.88 34.60
N LYS A 772 11.52 7.38 34.86
CA LYS A 772 11.12 8.75 34.49
C LYS A 772 11.51 9.79 35.54
N SER A 773 11.71 9.41 36.80
CA SER A 773 12.08 10.32 37.89
C SER A 773 13.59 10.65 37.97
N SER A 774 14.42 10.15 37.05
CA SER A 774 15.89 10.28 37.11
C SER A 774 16.51 11.12 35.97
N LYS A 775 15.80 12.12 35.44
CA LYS A 775 16.35 13.09 34.47
C LYS A 775 16.39 14.50 35.03
N SER A 776 17.59 14.93 35.41
CA SER A 776 17.93 16.28 35.85
C SER A 776 18.03 17.28 34.67
N PRO A 777 17.96 18.61 34.90
CA PRO A 777 17.70 19.60 33.85
C PRO A 777 18.94 20.07 33.06
N LYS A 778 18.69 20.71 31.92
CA LYS A 778 19.70 21.35 31.05
C LYS A 778 20.19 22.68 31.65
N LEU A 779 21.43 23.05 31.34
CA LEU A 779 21.99 24.38 31.56
C LEU A 779 22.38 25.00 30.21
N ASP A 780 22.04 26.28 30.00
CA ASP A 780 22.51 27.08 28.87
C ASP A 780 24.00 27.44 29.00
N GLN A 781 24.69 27.61 27.87
CA GLN A 781 25.70 28.67 27.74
C GLN A 781 26.07 29.04 26.29
N GLN A 782 26.55 30.26 26.16
CA GLN A 782 26.75 31.00 24.90
C GLN A 782 28.18 30.87 24.35
N THR A 783 28.36 31.20 23.06
CA THR A 783 29.60 31.74 22.43
C THR A 783 30.90 30.90 22.52
N LYS A 784 31.68 30.68 21.45
CA LYS A 784 32.30 31.70 20.58
C LYS A 784 32.98 31.02 19.38
N THR A 785 33.08 31.72 18.25
CA THR A 785 33.85 31.31 17.08
C THR A 785 35.37 31.47 17.26
N ILE A 786 36.15 30.43 16.96
CA ILE A 786 37.60 30.52 16.69
C ILE A 786 37.91 29.65 15.45
N LYS A 787 38.66 30.21 14.49
CA LYS A 787 39.20 29.47 13.33
C LYS A 787 40.55 28.83 13.70
N PRO A 788 40.88 27.62 13.21
CA PRO A 788 42.25 27.17 13.05
C PRO A 788 42.74 27.29 11.59
N ALA A 789 44.06 27.33 11.43
CA ALA A 789 44.76 27.53 10.16
C ALA A 789 45.27 26.22 9.53
N ASN A 790 45.85 26.33 8.33
CA ASN A 790 46.48 25.24 7.57
C ASN A 790 47.54 24.47 8.35
N VAL A 791 47.49 23.13 8.24
CA VAL A 791 48.67 22.27 8.15
C VAL A 791 48.43 21.26 7.02
N LYS A 792 49.42 21.06 6.15
CA LYS A 792 49.43 20.00 5.13
C LYS A 792 50.16 18.78 5.69
N GLU A 793 49.64 17.57 5.53
CA GLU A 793 50.48 16.36 5.40
C GLU A 793 49.73 15.17 4.78
N ALA A 794 50.46 14.09 4.51
CA ALA A 794 50.19 13.17 3.39
C ALA A 794 49.07 12.12 3.62
N LYS A 795 48.45 11.69 2.52
CA LYS A 795 47.45 10.61 2.49
C LYS A 795 48.11 9.22 2.47
N LYS A 796 47.59 8.29 3.26
CA LYS A 796 47.59 6.84 3.00
C LYS A 796 46.13 6.36 2.97
N PRO A 797 45.74 5.38 2.13
CA PRO A 797 44.37 4.90 2.09
C PRO A 797 44.11 3.94 3.25
N ALA A 798 43.44 4.42 4.29
CA ALA A 798 42.75 3.58 5.27
C ALA A 798 41.26 3.55 4.90
N ILE A 799 40.70 2.34 4.74
CA ILE A 799 39.27 2.16 4.48
C ILE A 799 38.52 2.37 5.81
N ASP A 800 37.87 3.53 5.95
CA ASP A 800 37.01 3.82 7.11
C ASP A 800 35.67 3.07 6.99
N MET A 801 35.65 1.85 7.52
CA MET A 801 34.45 1.00 7.60
C MET A 801 33.35 1.55 8.54
N THR A 802 33.57 2.66 9.25
CA THR A 802 32.63 3.17 10.27
C THR A 802 31.64 4.23 9.77
N ARG A 803 31.71 4.59 8.47
CA ARG A 803 30.80 5.56 7.84
C ARG A 803 30.15 5.06 6.55
N PHE A 804 29.34 4.00 6.66
CA PHE A 804 28.36 3.63 5.64
C PHE A 804 27.23 4.68 5.55
N SER A 805 27.53 5.81 4.92
CA SER A 805 26.54 6.80 4.52
C SER A 805 25.70 6.23 3.36
N GLN A 806 24.40 6.04 3.61
CA GLN A 806 23.46 5.43 2.67
C GLN A 806 23.32 6.28 1.40
N LYS A 807 24.05 5.93 0.34
CA LYS A 807 23.86 6.44 -1.02
C LYS A 807 23.97 5.30 -2.02
N SER A 808 22.83 4.94 -2.63
CA SER A 808 22.66 3.97 -3.73
C SER A 808 23.27 2.58 -3.51
N MET A 809 22.43 1.53 -3.52
CA MET A 809 22.95 0.16 -3.63
C MET A 809 23.46 -0.18 -5.04
N VAL A 810 23.04 0.57 -6.06
CA VAL A 810 23.52 0.39 -7.44
C VAL A 810 24.96 0.91 -7.55
N PRO A 811 25.92 0.11 -8.02
CA PRO A 811 27.30 0.54 -8.26
C PRO A 811 27.42 1.64 -9.32
N ARG A 812 28.61 2.24 -9.43
CA ARG A 812 29.03 2.94 -10.65
C ARG A 812 30.02 2.03 -11.38
N SER A 813 29.86 1.95 -12.69
CA SER A 813 30.65 1.18 -13.66
C SER A 813 32.18 1.29 -13.50
N LEU A 814 32.90 0.18 -13.74
CA LEU A 814 34.25 0.07 -14.36
C LEU A 814 34.58 -1.43 -14.65
N ALA A 815 35.68 -1.75 -15.37
CA ALA A 815 35.68 -2.82 -16.39
C ALA A 815 36.77 -3.93 -16.30
N ARG A 816 36.47 -5.07 -16.99
CA ARG A 816 37.33 -6.18 -17.51
C ARG A 816 37.91 -7.26 -16.57
N GLY A 817 37.79 -8.52 -17.01
CA GLY A 817 38.34 -9.77 -16.41
C GLY A 817 37.62 -11.05 -16.90
N LYS A 818 38.28 -12.23 -16.95
CA LYS A 818 37.82 -13.45 -17.66
C LYS A 818 38.40 -14.74 -17.00
N PRO A 819 37.86 -15.99 -17.19
CA PRO A 819 36.74 -16.61 -16.42
C PRO A 819 36.97 -18.11 -15.97
N GLN A 820 35.92 -18.78 -15.40
CA GLN A 820 35.67 -20.25 -15.18
C GLN A 820 35.74 -20.72 -13.69
N SER A 821 34.92 -21.65 -13.11
CA SER A 821 33.79 -22.49 -13.61
C SER A 821 32.84 -23.11 -12.54
N LYS A 822 31.56 -23.28 -12.94
CA LYS A 822 30.42 -24.12 -12.45
C LYS A 822 30.45 -24.88 -11.09
N THR A 823 29.37 -24.72 -10.31
CA THR A 823 28.62 -25.83 -9.65
C THR A 823 27.13 -25.44 -9.46
N GLU A 824 26.19 -26.38 -9.62
CA GLU A 824 24.73 -26.11 -9.68
C GLU A 824 23.96 -26.43 -8.39
N GLN A 825 22.98 -25.57 -8.02
CA GLN A 825 21.82 -25.88 -7.15
C GLN A 825 20.64 -24.92 -7.46
N PRO A 826 19.42 -25.21 -6.96
CA PRO A 826 18.27 -25.63 -7.75
C PRO A 826 17.58 -24.50 -8.56
N ALA A 827 17.02 -24.85 -9.72
CA ALA A 827 16.37 -23.89 -10.61
C ALA A 827 15.04 -23.36 -10.04
N MET A 828 14.90 -22.03 -9.96
CA MET A 828 13.58 -21.39 -9.87
C MET A 828 13.08 -21.05 -11.28
N LYS A 829 11.96 -21.71 -11.64
CA LYS A 829 10.94 -21.33 -12.64
C LYS A 829 11.39 -20.97 -14.07
N SER A 830 10.90 -21.73 -15.04
CA SER A 830 11.24 -21.56 -16.46
C SER A 830 10.51 -20.36 -17.09
N ASN A 831 10.90 -20.00 -18.32
CA ASN A 831 10.25 -18.96 -19.12
C ASN A 831 8.71 -19.16 -19.27
N SER A 832 8.19 -20.37 -19.02
CA SER A 832 6.74 -20.63 -18.99
C SER A 832 5.99 -19.97 -17.82
N ASP A 833 6.65 -19.69 -16.69
CA ASP A 833 6.07 -18.94 -15.57
C ASP A 833 6.00 -17.43 -15.90
N PHE A 834 7.01 -16.88 -16.59
CA PHE A 834 6.95 -15.52 -17.16
C PHE A 834 5.80 -15.40 -18.18
N LYS A 835 5.61 -16.41 -19.04
CA LYS A 835 4.52 -16.43 -20.04
C LYS A 835 3.13 -16.29 -19.40
N LYS A 836 2.89 -16.89 -18.24
CA LYS A 836 1.61 -16.77 -17.50
C LYS A 836 1.41 -15.40 -16.81
N LEU A 837 2.47 -14.61 -16.68
CA LEU A 837 2.43 -13.30 -16.03
C LEU A 837 2.19 -12.15 -17.02
N TYR A 838 2.55 -12.32 -18.30
CA TYR A 838 2.38 -11.33 -19.36
C TYR A 838 1.17 -11.55 -20.29
N SER A 839 0.40 -12.64 -20.12
CA SER A 839 -0.71 -13.02 -21.03
C SER A 839 -2.10 -12.86 -20.41
N SER A 840 -2.36 -11.74 -19.72
CA SER A 840 -3.67 -11.37 -19.16
C SER A 840 -3.90 -9.86 -19.24
#